data_AF-A0AAJ6SYU7-F1
#
_entry.id   AF-A0AAJ6SYU7-F1
#
_cell.length_a   1.000
_cell.length_b   1.000
_cell.length_c   1.000
_cell.angle_alpha   90.00
_cell.angle_beta   90.00
_cell.angle_gamma   90.00
#
_symmetry.space_group_name_H-M   'P 1'
#
loop_
_entity.id
_entity.type
_entity.pdbx_description
1 polymer ?
#
loop_
_entity_poly.entity_id
_entity_poly.type
_entity_poly.pdbx_seq_one_letter_code
_entity_poly.pdbx_strand_id
1 'polypeptide(L)'
;MSARNATPVISPDRQQTPQNDNNAIEQEAEEESKTAVVLKNPSYMDREGPPLDDCCPICFGTFDVPCKASCGHWYCGSCILQYWKYSGPSSRCKCPMCSSRISNLTPEASLHGQQGQEVVKVLEDVRRYNHVFVGGVRGLARKVHVVPFLFKRMLEEMMDPDGHNFFLYEKLMRMFAIFLAILYISSPFDFIPLGRIGVVRLFEYMSMLLAVTLRLAGIFRRRRLNQQETFMGPPSKNVRTISQEAFDELVKENIEDLGLDPTEALEDAIQTLTLQGVDLSGIVTCVPGEGNVRENPVIKCLERLKELGFDDDDLDEMVGLLDELVGLFTGVEGSGNVAIGVRNGGLELVCSICSSIPLVSEKVLVSALKTLALLIHDVQSTEMFRSSDGPKMVVGILKDGSESLEVLNTGFAVVAAAATGNEVVKELLIELKIDELILEVLNRQSEGNIQGLYDSIRVLLTPDDNRVVASQVYGYARRFAKIGIARALVESLRSGLTSPSLVSASIALKAVAVNDEICKSIAESGGIDVIFKCIDDSGERGNKIVARACCSLLSKLAGSDSNKSAIVEKEGMNKLIQLSARFSDDPSVLQEVMSIFTVLCLRSPDTAARAMEAGAGDLAIQAMEKFSNVQQLQRSSCLMIRNLVARNPENRTLLLSHGIEKIIRRAKANHETCKDAATDALRDLGLDNYNS
;
A
#
# COMPACT_ATOMS: atom_id res chain seq x y z
N MET A 1 38.18 95.37 -5.06
CA MET A 1 39.44 95.34 -5.83
C MET A 1 39.29 94.30 -6.92
N SER A 2 39.47 94.72 -8.18
CA SER A 2 39.89 94.01 -9.41
C SER A 2 39.50 92.53 -9.62
N ALA A 3 39.11 92.02 -10.79
CA ALA A 3 39.05 92.50 -12.18
C ALA A 3 38.36 91.35 -12.98
N ARG A 4 37.38 91.63 -13.86
CA ARG A 4 37.48 91.68 -15.34
C ARG A 4 38.05 90.41 -15.99
N ASN A 5 37.25 89.67 -16.77
CA ASN A 5 37.08 89.76 -18.25
C ASN A 5 37.74 88.51 -18.92
N ALA A 6 37.32 87.93 -20.04
CA ALA A 6 36.18 88.08 -20.95
C ALA A 6 36.31 87.01 -22.08
N THR A 7 35.21 86.32 -22.44
CA THR A 7 34.70 86.03 -23.83
C THR A 7 35.55 85.27 -24.90
N PRO A 8 35.02 84.82 -26.08
CA PRO A 8 33.61 84.60 -26.52
C PRO A 8 33.32 83.47 -27.59
N VAL A 9 32.04 83.40 -28.01
CA VAL A 9 31.41 83.16 -29.35
C VAL A 9 31.23 81.73 -29.99
N ILE A 10 29.99 81.53 -30.51
CA ILE A 10 29.50 80.89 -31.78
C ILE A 10 28.72 79.56 -31.68
N SER A 11 27.39 79.66 -31.83
CA SER A 11 26.41 78.64 -32.30
C SER A 11 26.51 78.44 -33.84
N PRO A 12 25.95 77.41 -34.54
CA PRO A 12 24.52 77.04 -34.46
C PRO A 12 24.12 75.56 -34.79
N ASP A 13 22.84 75.26 -34.50
CA ASP A 13 21.90 74.32 -35.15
C ASP A 13 22.35 72.94 -35.67
N ARG A 14 21.76 71.86 -35.12
CA ARG A 14 20.57 71.20 -35.73
C ARG A 14 20.05 70.00 -34.91
N GLN A 15 18.76 69.76 -35.09
CA GLN A 15 17.97 68.53 -34.86
C GLN A 15 17.22 68.38 -33.51
N GLN A 16 16.01 68.94 -33.54
CA GLN A 16 14.73 68.26 -33.33
C GLN A 16 14.59 67.34 -32.10
N THR A 17 13.82 67.82 -31.12
CA THR A 17 12.69 67.08 -30.51
C THR A 17 11.76 68.08 -29.83
N PRO A 18 10.42 67.99 -30.04
CA PRO A 18 9.47 68.91 -29.43
C PRO A 18 9.07 68.48 -28.01
N GLN A 19 9.11 69.45 -27.09
CA GLN A 19 8.07 69.80 -26.11
C GLN A 19 6.89 68.83 -25.95
N ASN A 20 6.60 68.36 -24.74
CA ASN A 20 5.84 69.07 -23.69
C ASN A 20 5.11 68.10 -22.74
N ASP A 21 5.02 68.54 -21.49
CA ASP A 21 3.90 68.37 -20.57
C ASP A 21 3.37 66.96 -20.29
N ASN A 22 3.85 66.36 -19.19
CA ASN A 22 3.08 65.37 -18.42
C ASN A 22 3.45 65.36 -16.91
N ASN A 23 3.70 66.53 -16.31
CA ASN A 23 3.81 66.68 -14.85
C ASN A 23 2.42 66.71 -14.15
N ALA A 24 1.48 65.89 -14.62
CA ALA A 24 0.15 65.76 -14.04
C ALA A 24 -0.31 64.30 -13.88
N ILE A 25 0.61 63.31 -13.98
CA ILE A 25 0.30 61.88 -13.72
C ILE A 25 1.19 61.29 -12.62
N GLU A 26 2.21 62.01 -12.13
CA GLU A 26 3.10 61.50 -11.06
C GLU A 26 2.70 61.93 -9.63
N GLN A 27 1.51 62.51 -9.42
CA GLN A 27 1.05 62.92 -8.08
C GLN A 27 -0.19 62.19 -7.55
N GLU A 28 -0.75 61.21 -8.28
CA GLU A 28 -1.84 60.35 -7.76
C GLU A 28 -1.38 58.91 -7.40
N ALA A 29 -0.08 58.58 -7.53
CA ALA A 29 0.44 57.25 -7.20
C ALA A 29 1.13 57.14 -5.82
N GLU A 30 1.24 58.23 -5.06
CA GLU A 30 1.97 58.27 -3.78
C GLU A 30 1.10 58.37 -2.51
N GLU A 31 -0.23 58.38 -2.63
CA GLU A 31 -1.14 58.55 -1.47
C GLU A 31 -1.93 57.29 -1.04
N GLU A 32 -1.87 56.17 -1.77
CA GLU A 32 -2.47 54.88 -1.32
C GLU A 32 -1.53 54.00 -0.47
N SER A 33 -0.30 54.45 -0.19
CA SER A 33 0.73 53.66 0.52
C SER A 33 0.82 53.93 2.04
N LYS A 34 -0.08 54.75 2.64
CA LYS A 34 0.09 55.23 4.03
C LYS A 34 -0.98 54.82 5.06
N THR A 35 -1.91 53.93 4.75
CA THR A 35 -2.83 53.36 5.76
C THR A 35 -2.83 51.84 5.79
N ALA A 36 -1.71 51.28 6.25
CA ALA A 36 -1.66 49.90 6.77
C ALA A 36 -0.43 49.72 7.69
N VAL A 37 -0.34 50.53 8.75
CA VAL A 37 0.54 50.22 9.88
C VAL A 37 -0.29 49.47 10.91
N VAL A 38 -0.41 48.15 10.71
CA VAL A 38 -0.80 47.19 11.75
C VAL A 38 0.34 46.19 11.89
N LEU A 39 0.79 46.05 13.13
CA LEU A 39 1.92 45.27 13.64
C LEU A 39 2.29 44.02 12.81
N LYS A 40 3.42 44.09 12.09
CA LYS A 40 4.09 42.91 11.54
C LYS A 40 4.86 42.19 12.64
N ASN A 41 4.31 41.08 13.15
CA ASN A 41 5.10 40.04 13.83
C ASN A 41 5.95 39.29 12.78
N PRO A 42 7.29 39.19 12.95
CA PRO A 42 8.14 38.51 11.99
C PRO A 42 8.30 37.03 12.36
N SER A 43 7.41 36.14 11.91
CA SER A 43 7.63 34.68 12.06
C SER A 43 6.82 33.75 11.13
N TYR A 44 6.52 34.13 9.89
CA TYR A 44 5.67 33.28 9.03
C TYR A 44 6.11 33.09 7.57
N MET A 45 7.39 33.26 7.25
CA MET A 45 7.94 32.80 5.96
C MET A 45 9.23 32.02 6.23
N ASP A 46 9.40 30.91 5.50
CA ASP A 46 10.39 29.84 5.63
C ASP A 46 10.15 28.78 6.72
N ARG A 47 9.29 27.80 6.43
CA ARG A 47 9.48 26.43 6.92
C ARG A 47 9.91 25.54 5.75
N GLU A 48 11.19 25.17 5.69
CA GLU A 48 11.77 24.24 4.71
C GLU A 48 11.58 22.76 5.12
N GLY A 49 10.44 22.39 5.71
CA GLY A 49 10.14 21.02 6.17
C GLY A 49 8.99 20.35 5.40
N PRO A 50 8.77 19.04 5.60
CA PRO A 50 7.56 18.38 5.12
C PRO A 50 6.31 19.07 5.72
N PRO A 51 5.15 19.04 5.04
CA PRO A 51 3.92 19.52 5.65
C PRO A 51 3.70 18.79 6.99
N LEU A 52 3.36 19.55 8.05
CA LEU A 52 3.28 19.05 9.43
C LEU A 52 2.30 17.88 9.64
N ASP A 53 1.46 17.59 8.64
CA ASP A 53 0.39 16.59 8.65
C ASP A 53 0.53 15.53 7.55
N ASP A 54 1.68 15.51 6.87
CA ASP A 54 1.97 14.52 5.83
C ASP A 54 2.71 13.32 6.46
N CYS A 55 2.47 12.12 5.92
CA CYS A 55 3.10 10.89 6.37
C CYS A 55 4.03 10.37 5.28
N CYS A 56 5.06 9.62 5.65
CA CYS A 56 5.91 9.02 4.64
C CYS A 56 5.11 8.01 3.80
N PRO A 57 5.06 8.13 2.46
CA PRO A 57 4.30 7.21 1.62
C PRO A 57 4.84 5.76 1.57
N ILE A 58 5.99 5.51 2.19
CA ILE A 58 6.63 4.19 2.22
C ILE A 58 6.32 3.46 3.53
N CYS A 59 6.47 4.13 4.68
CA CYS A 59 6.21 3.51 5.99
C CYS A 59 4.86 3.91 6.62
N PHE A 60 4.13 4.84 6.02
CA PHE A 60 2.85 5.39 6.49
C PHE A 60 2.86 6.01 7.90
N GLY A 61 4.05 6.22 8.47
CA GLY A 61 4.27 6.90 9.74
C GLY A 61 4.71 8.35 9.58
N THR A 62 4.91 9.02 10.72
CA THR A 62 5.53 10.36 10.78
C THR A 62 6.93 10.32 10.18
N PHE A 63 7.35 11.43 9.54
CA PHE A 63 8.66 11.48 8.91
C PHE A 63 9.79 11.35 9.93
N ASP A 64 10.61 10.31 9.77
CA ASP A 64 11.90 10.15 10.43
C ASP A 64 13.03 10.54 9.46
N VAL A 65 13.82 11.55 9.82
CA VAL A 65 14.81 12.20 8.95
C VAL A 65 14.22 12.59 7.58
N PRO A 66 13.27 13.54 7.53
CA PRO A 66 12.57 13.92 6.30
C PRO A 66 13.51 14.38 5.18
N CYS A 67 13.33 13.77 4.01
CA CYS A 67 14.08 14.06 2.80
C CYS A 67 13.13 14.41 1.65
N LYS A 68 13.31 15.60 1.07
CA LYS A 68 12.60 16.05 -0.12
C LYS A 68 13.27 15.52 -1.38
N ALA A 69 12.53 14.78 -2.19
CA ALA A 69 12.97 14.38 -3.52
C ALA A 69 12.97 15.57 -4.50
N SER A 70 13.77 15.48 -5.56
CA SER A 70 13.84 16.50 -6.62
C SER A 70 12.50 16.80 -7.32
N CYS A 71 11.55 15.87 -7.26
CA CYS A 71 10.18 16.04 -7.76
C CYS A 71 9.23 16.72 -6.76
N GLY A 72 9.70 17.09 -5.58
CA GLY A 72 8.94 17.80 -4.55
C GLY A 72 8.32 16.95 -3.44
N HIS A 73 8.24 15.62 -3.61
CA HIS A 73 7.66 14.70 -2.62
C HIS A 73 8.61 14.41 -1.44
N TRP A 74 8.05 14.16 -0.26
CA TRP A 74 8.78 13.89 0.98
C TRP A 74 8.76 12.41 1.37
N TYR A 75 9.85 11.93 1.98
CA TYR A 75 10.00 10.57 2.49
C TYR A 75 10.88 10.56 3.75
N CYS A 76 10.77 9.53 4.59
CA CYS A 76 11.82 9.22 5.56
C CYS A 76 13.11 8.88 4.82
N GLY A 77 14.25 9.41 5.27
CA GLY A 77 15.54 9.21 4.62
C GLY A 77 15.91 7.73 4.50
N SER A 78 15.70 6.95 5.56
CA SER A 78 15.90 5.50 5.60
C SER A 78 15.01 4.77 4.59
N CYS A 79 13.72 5.10 4.55
CA CYS A 79 12.74 4.47 3.66
C CYS A 79 13.06 4.68 2.18
N ILE A 80 13.35 5.91 1.76
CA ILE A 80 13.64 6.18 0.33
C ILE A 80 14.98 5.59 -0.11
N LEU A 81 15.99 5.56 0.78
CA LEU A 81 17.27 4.94 0.50
C LEU A 81 17.17 3.40 0.44
N GLN A 82 16.33 2.79 1.27
CA GLN A 82 16.05 1.35 1.21
C GLN A 82 15.29 0.97 -0.06
N TYR A 83 14.28 1.76 -0.42
CA TYR A 83 13.55 1.62 -1.69
C TYR A 83 14.50 1.71 -2.91
N TRP A 84 15.47 2.63 -2.87
CA TRP A 84 16.51 2.74 -3.90
C TRP A 84 17.44 1.51 -3.94
N LYS A 85 17.88 1.01 -2.77
CA LYS A 85 18.76 -0.18 -2.69
C LYS A 85 18.10 -1.41 -3.32
N TYR A 86 16.77 -1.56 -3.17
CA TYR A 86 15.99 -2.64 -3.77
C TYR A 86 15.77 -2.46 -5.28
N SER A 87 15.49 -1.22 -5.74
CA SER A 87 15.22 -0.89 -7.16
C SER A 87 16.46 -0.94 -8.07
N GLY A 88 17.63 -1.29 -7.53
CA GLY A 88 18.91 -1.36 -8.26
C GLY A 88 19.80 -0.12 -8.05
N PRO A 89 20.95 -0.24 -7.36
CA PRO A 89 21.83 0.89 -7.01
C PRO A 89 22.43 1.66 -8.21
N SER A 90 22.38 1.09 -9.42
CA SER A 90 22.99 1.67 -10.63
C SER A 90 22.11 2.70 -11.33
N SER A 91 20.83 2.81 -10.95
CA SER A 91 19.90 3.75 -11.56
C SER A 91 19.40 4.77 -10.54
N ARG A 92 19.03 5.97 -11.02
CA ARG A 92 18.39 6.98 -10.16
C ARG A 92 17.11 6.39 -9.59
N CYS A 93 16.91 6.57 -8.28
CA CYS A 93 15.68 6.16 -7.61
C CYS A 93 14.47 6.75 -8.36
N LYS A 94 13.46 5.93 -8.66
CA LYS A 94 12.17 6.45 -9.11
C LYS A 94 11.39 6.91 -7.88
N CYS A 95 10.67 8.00 -8.00
CA CYS A 95 9.78 8.49 -6.96
C CYS A 95 8.59 7.53 -6.82
N PRO A 96 8.32 6.95 -5.65
CA PRO A 96 7.14 6.12 -5.42
C PRO A 96 5.81 6.82 -5.76
N MET A 97 5.73 8.13 -5.55
CA MET A 97 4.50 8.91 -5.75
C MET A 97 4.23 9.26 -7.22
N CYS A 98 5.27 9.64 -7.98
CA CYS A 98 5.08 10.18 -9.34
C CYS A 98 5.94 9.52 -10.42
N SER A 99 6.66 8.44 -10.08
CA SER A 99 7.56 7.69 -10.97
C SER A 99 8.71 8.50 -11.60
N SER A 100 8.85 9.78 -11.25
CA SER A 100 9.93 10.66 -11.73
C SER A 100 11.28 10.25 -11.15
N ARG A 101 12.37 10.41 -11.92
CA ARG A 101 13.72 10.06 -11.46
C ARG A 101 14.23 11.12 -10.48
N ILE A 102 14.61 10.68 -9.28
CA ILE A 102 15.11 11.54 -8.20
C ILE A 102 16.58 11.88 -8.48
N SER A 103 16.87 13.14 -8.80
CA SER A 103 18.25 13.63 -9.02
C SER A 103 19.01 13.88 -7.73
N ASN A 104 18.30 14.33 -6.70
CA ASN A 104 18.82 14.65 -5.37
C ASN A 104 17.74 14.44 -4.31
N LEU A 105 18.20 14.11 -3.12
CA LEU A 105 17.43 14.07 -1.88
C LEU A 105 17.94 15.20 -0.99
N THR A 106 17.08 16.17 -0.69
CA THR A 106 17.43 17.30 0.17
C THR A 106 16.85 17.03 1.57
N PRO A 107 17.69 16.73 2.58
CA PRO A 107 17.21 16.59 3.95
C PRO A 107 16.73 17.95 4.46
N GLU A 108 15.78 17.93 5.40
CA GLU A 108 15.29 19.15 6.06
C GLU A 108 16.44 19.95 6.70
N ALA A 109 16.45 21.27 6.51
CA ALA A 109 17.57 22.14 6.91
C ALA A 109 17.86 22.10 8.41
N SER A 110 16.83 21.91 9.24
CA SER A 110 16.90 21.81 10.71
C SER A 110 17.72 20.61 11.23
N LEU A 111 17.94 19.60 10.39
CA LEU A 111 18.65 18.36 10.74
C LEU A 111 20.19 18.49 10.71
N HIS A 112 20.73 19.59 10.16
CA HIS A 112 22.19 19.79 10.06
C HIS A 112 22.88 20.05 11.41
N GLY A 113 22.13 20.23 12.50
CA GLY A 113 22.63 20.45 13.86
C GLY A 113 22.31 19.35 14.89
N GLN A 114 21.62 18.27 14.52
CA GLN A 114 21.23 17.20 15.46
C GLN A 114 22.31 16.11 15.59
N GLN A 115 22.65 15.71 16.83
CA GLN A 115 23.75 14.77 17.16
C GLN A 115 23.28 13.34 17.51
N GLY A 116 22.21 12.85 16.87
CA GLY A 116 21.80 11.44 17.01
C GLY A 116 22.63 10.51 16.11
N GLN A 117 23.19 9.43 16.65
CA GLN A 117 24.05 8.49 15.90
C GLN A 117 23.34 7.88 14.67
N GLU A 118 22.03 7.66 14.75
CA GLU A 118 21.20 7.18 13.63
C GLU A 118 20.93 8.25 12.57
N VAL A 119 20.63 9.49 12.98
CA VAL A 119 20.40 10.63 12.08
C VAL A 119 21.65 10.93 11.25
N VAL A 120 22.83 10.92 11.89
CA VAL A 120 24.12 11.12 11.20
C VAL A 120 24.33 10.07 10.12
N LYS A 121 24.04 8.80 10.42
CA LYS A 121 24.18 7.69 9.48
C LYS A 121 23.25 7.82 8.26
N VAL A 122 21.99 8.20 8.48
CA VAL A 122 21.03 8.44 7.39
C VAL A 122 21.46 9.62 6.53
N LEU A 123 21.90 10.73 7.15
CA LEU A 123 22.42 11.89 6.42
C LEU A 123 23.68 11.57 5.60
N GLU A 124 24.57 10.72 6.10
CA GLU A 124 25.72 10.22 5.34
C GLU A 124 25.31 9.38 4.13
N ASP A 125 24.32 8.51 4.28
CA ASP A 125 23.78 7.70 3.19
C ASP A 125 23.07 8.58 2.13
N VAL A 126 22.34 9.63 2.56
CA VAL A 126 21.72 10.63 1.66
C VAL A 126 22.80 11.42 0.90
N ARG A 127 23.87 11.86 1.60
CA ARG A 127 25.02 12.50 0.95
C ARG A 127 25.68 11.55 -0.06
N ARG A 128 25.80 10.27 0.27
CA ARG A 128 26.37 9.24 -0.62
C ARG A 128 25.51 9.10 -1.89
N TYR A 129 24.19 9.05 -1.75
CA TYR A 129 23.25 9.04 -2.88
C TYR A 129 23.42 10.28 -3.77
N ASN A 130 23.38 11.48 -3.18
CA ASN A 130 23.53 12.74 -3.92
C ASN A 130 24.87 12.83 -4.64
N HIS A 131 25.96 12.35 -4.04
CA HIS A 131 27.29 12.37 -4.65
C HIS A 131 27.39 11.51 -5.93
N VAL A 132 26.55 10.48 -6.07
CA VAL A 132 26.52 9.62 -7.26
C VAL A 132 25.74 10.26 -8.41
N PHE A 133 24.73 11.10 -8.11
CA PHE A 133 23.74 11.54 -9.11
C PHE A 133 23.66 13.06 -9.37
N VAL A 134 24.24 13.91 -8.53
CA VAL A 134 24.26 15.39 -8.66
C VAL A 134 25.43 15.90 -9.53
N GLY A 135 26.47 15.08 -9.78
CA GLY A 135 27.57 15.39 -10.69
C GLY A 135 28.81 16.05 -10.04
N GLY A 136 29.96 15.95 -10.70
CA GLY A 136 31.27 16.47 -10.25
C GLY A 136 32.43 15.49 -10.46
N VAL A 137 33.68 15.98 -10.45
CA VAL A 137 34.92 15.19 -10.69
C VAL A 137 35.05 14.01 -9.71
N ARG A 138 34.59 14.23 -8.46
CA ARG A 138 34.57 13.24 -7.37
C ARG A 138 33.46 12.18 -7.53
N GLY A 139 32.33 12.54 -8.19
CA GLY A 139 31.26 11.62 -8.59
C GLY A 139 31.64 10.75 -9.80
N LEU A 140 32.45 11.28 -10.73
CA LEU A 140 33.03 10.51 -11.83
C LEU A 140 34.03 9.47 -11.31
N ALA A 141 34.89 9.84 -10.36
CA ALA A 141 35.82 8.91 -9.71
C ALA A 141 35.10 7.77 -8.95
N ARG A 142 33.95 8.04 -8.31
CA ARG A 142 33.13 6.98 -7.70
C ARG A 142 32.36 6.15 -8.73
N LYS A 143 31.95 6.71 -9.88
CA LYS A 143 31.43 5.90 -11.00
C LYS A 143 32.47 4.91 -11.54
N VAL A 144 33.76 5.28 -11.55
CA VAL A 144 34.86 4.33 -11.86
C VAL A 144 34.93 3.21 -10.82
N HIS A 145 34.68 3.50 -9.53
CA HIS A 145 34.52 2.45 -8.51
C HIS A 145 33.25 1.59 -8.65
N VAL A 146 32.25 2.04 -9.43
CA VAL A 146 31.04 1.26 -9.76
C VAL A 146 31.25 0.44 -11.04
N VAL A 147 32.33 0.65 -11.79
CA VAL A 147 32.69 -0.16 -12.98
C VAL A 147 32.83 -1.65 -12.63
N PRO A 148 33.47 -2.07 -11.52
CA PRO A 148 33.46 -3.48 -11.10
C PRO A 148 32.06 -4.03 -10.85
N PHE A 149 31.15 -3.22 -10.32
CA PHE A 149 29.75 -3.60 -10.11
C PHE A 149 28.96 -3.70 -11.42
N LEU A 150 29.13 -2.73 -12.33
CA LEU A 150 28.51 -2.77 -13.66
C LEU A 150 29.06 -3.94 -14.48
N PHE A 151 30.35 -4.23 -14.36
CA PHE A 151 30.98 -5.39 -14.99
C PHE A 151 30.43 -6.70 -14.42
N LYS A 152 30.29 -6.80 -13.08
CA LYS A 152 29.64 -7.93 -12.42
C LYS A 152 28.19 -8.11 -12.90
N ARG A 153 27.41 -7.03 -12.97
CA ARG A 153 26.02 -7.07 -13.44
C ARG A 153 25.92 -7.41 -14.94
N MET A 154 26.83 -6.90 -15.76
CA MET A 154 26.92 -7.25 -17.18
C MET A 154 27.21 -8.75 -17.37
N LEU A 155 28.11 -9.32 -16.55
CA LEU A 155 28.35 -10.76 -16.52
C LEU A 155 27.09 -11.53 -16.05
N GLU A 156 26.37 -11.02 -15.05
CA GLU A 156 25.12 -11.63 -14.56
C GLU A 156 23.99 -11.61 -15.60
N GLU A 157 23.78 -10.50 -16.31
CA GLU A 157 22.79 -10.40 -17.41
C GLU A 157 23.20 -11.24 -18.63
N MET A 158 24.49 -11.42 -18.89
CA MET A 158 24.97 -12.34 -19.94
C MET A 158 24.82 -13.82 -19.55
N MET A 159 24.81 -14.12 -18.26
CA MET A 159 24.46 -15.43 -17.72
C MET A 159 22.92 -15.63 -17.67
N ASP A 160 22.10 -14.64 -17.99
CA ASP A 160 20.64 -14.81 -18.05
C ASP A 160 20.21 -15.37 -19.42
N PRO A 161 19.63 -16.58 -19.50
CA PRO A 161 19.22 -17.18 -20.78
C PRO A 161 18.08 -16.41 -21.48
N ASP A 162 17.25 -15.69 -20.72
CA ASP A 162 16.00 -15.04 -21.17
C ASP A 162 16.13 -13.51 -21.26
N GLY A 163 17.34 -12.97 -21.04
CA GLY A 163 17.61 -11.54 -21.02
C GLY A 163 17.33 -10.86 -22.36
N HIS A 164 16.36 -9.95 -22.39
CA HIS A 164 15.95 -9.21 -23.60
C HIS A 164 17.08 -8.34 -24.19
N ASN A 165 18.11 -8.02 -23.38
CA ASN A 165 19.26 -7.21 -23.75
C ASN A 165 20.49 -8.04 -24.19
N PHE A 166 20.37 -9.37 -24.29
CA PHE A 166 21.48 -10.27 -24.64
C PHE A 166 22.24 -9.81 -25.91
N PHE A 167 21.50 -9.53 -26.99
CA PHE A 167 22.07 -9.08 -28.25
C PHE A 167 22.81 -7.74 -28.14
N LEU A 168 22.45 -6.89 -27.16
CA LEU A 168 23.07 -5.59 -26.94
C LEU A 168 24.43 -5.73 -26.24
N TYR A 169 24.52 -6.60 -25.22
CA TYR A 169 25.78 -6.87 -24.52
C TYR A 169 26.75 -7.74 -25.31
N GLU A 170 26.24 -8.69 -26.10
CA GLU A 170 27.07 -9.44 -27.05
C GLU A 170 27.74 -8.48 -28.05
N LYS A 171 26.97 -7.54 -28.62
CA LYS A 171 27.50 -6.50 -29.50
C LYS A 171 28.53 -5.62 -28.79
N LEU A 172 28.29 -5.23 -27.53
CA LEU A 172 29.22 -4.42 -26.75
C LEU A 172 30.57 -5.14 -26.51
N MET A 173 30.53 -6.44 -26.22
CA MET A 173 31.74 -7.26 -26.04
C MET A 173 32.54 -7.41 -27.32
N ARG A 174 31.87 -7.57 -28.48
CA ARG A 174 32.54 -7.56 -29.79
C ARG A 174 33.18 -6.22 -30.08
N MET A 175 32.49 -5.11 -29.80
CA MET A 175 33.06 -3.76 -29.95
C MET A 175 34.26 -3.54 -29.03
N PHE A 176 34.23 -4.07 -27.81
CA PHE A 176 35.36 -4.02 -26.88
C PHE A 176 36.54 -4.88 -27.35
N ALA A 177 36.29 -6.08 -27.89
CA ALA A 177 37.31 -6.94 -28.47
C ALA A 177 38.00 -6.28 -29.68
N ILE A 178 37.23 -5.62 -30.55
CA ILE A 178 37.75 -4.82 -31.66
C ILE A 178 38.58 -3.64 -31.14
N PHE A 179 38.13 -2.95 -30.09
CA PHE A 179 38.89 -1.88 -29.46
C PHE A 179 40.22 -2.37 -28.88
N LEU A 180 40.24 -3.51 -28.18
CA LEU A 180 41.48 -4.13 -27.69
C LEU A 180 42.41 -4.52 -28.84
N ALA A 181 41.86 -5.01 -29.95
CA ALA A 181 42.65 -5.32 -31.14
C ALA A 181 43.26 -4.04 -31.76
N ILE A 182 42.52 -2.92 -31.80
CA ILE A 182 43.03 -1.62 -32.26
C ILE A 182 44.14 -1.13 -31.32
N LEU A 183 43.95 -1.19 -30.00
CA LEU A 183 44.98 -0.82 -29.03
C LEU A 183 46.24 -1.67 -29.19
N TYR A 184 46.08 -2.97 -29.42
CA TYR A 184 47.19 -3.87 -29.68
C TYR A 184 47.92 -3.50 -30.98
N ILE A 185 47.21 -3.24 -32.08
CA ILE A 185 47.80 -2.81 -33.36
C ILE A 185 48.51 -1.44 -33.23
N SER A 186 48.00 -0.58 -32.35
CA SER A 186 48.56 0.74 -32.06
C SER A 186 49.76 0.68 -31.11
N SER A 187 49.98 -0.46 -30.45
CA SER A 187 51.12 -0.69 -29.57
C SER A 187 52.37 -1.03 -30.40
N PRO A 188 53.54 -0.46 -30.08
CA PRO A 188 54.80 -0.80 -30.74
C PRO A 188 55.34 -2.19 -30.34
N PHE A 189 54.67 -2.90 -29.42
CA PHE A 189 55.09 -4.20 -28.90
C PHE A 189 54.20 -5.34 -29.40
N ASP A 190 54.76 -6.23 -30.23
CA ASP A 190 54.09 -7.45 -30.69
C ASP A 190 54.41 -8.64 -29.76
N PHE A 191 53.56 -8.87 -28.75
CA PHE A 191 53.70 -10.01 -27.83
C PHE A 191 53.09 -11.31 -28.39
N ILE A 192 52.12 -11.22 -29.31
CA ILE A 192 51.38 -12.36 -29.87
C ILE A 192 51.82 -12.59 -31.34
N PRO A 193 52.47 -13.72 -31.67
CA PRO A 193 53.08 -13.96 -32.98
C PRO A 193 52.07 -14.43 -34.06
N LEU A 194 50.95 -13.73 -34.21
CA LEU A 194 49.83 -14.11 -35.09
C LEU A 194 49.63 -13.15 -36.29
N GLY A 195 50.40 -12.06 -36.36
CA GLY A 195 50.25 -11.01 -37.37
C GLY A 195 48.98 -10.14 -37.18
N ARG A 196 48.97 -8.92 -37.74
CA ARG A 196 47.94 -7.89 -37.45
C ARG A 196 46.49 -8.33 -37.74
N ILE A 197 46.26 -9.05 -38.83
CA ILE A 197 44.93 -9.58 -39.20
C ILE A 197 44.58 -10.82 -38.34
N GLY A 198 45.57 -11.56 -37.84
CA GLY A 198 45.35 -12.72 -36.96
C GLY A 198 44.90 -12.31 -35.55
N VAL A 199 45.42 -11.19 -35.03
CA VAL A 199 45.10 -10.72 -33.68
C VAL A 199 43.66 -10.23 -33.55
N VAL A 200 43.14 -9.50 -34.55
CA VAL A 200 41.72 -9.07 -34.55
C VAL A 200 40.79 -10.28 -34.48
N ARG A 201 41.03 -11.29 -35.32
CA ARG A 201 40.24 -12.53 -35.34
C ARG A 201 40.37 -13.32 -34.04
N LEU A 202 41.54 -13.35 -33.42
CA LEU A 202 41.74 -13.98 -32.11
C LEU A 202 40.85 -13.32 -31.05
N PHE A 203 40.85 -12.00 -30.93
CA PHE A 203 40.02 -11.29 -29.95
C PHE A 203 38.51 -11.48 -30.21
N GLU A 204 38.09 -11.52 -31.47
CA GLU A 204 36.70 -11.86 -31.84
C GLU A 204 36.32 -13.26 -31.38
N TYR A 205 37.13 -14.29 -31.66
CA TYR A 205 36.83 -15.67 -31.24
C TYR A 205 36.84 -15.83 -29.72
N MET A 206 37.76 -15.18 -29.01
CA MET A 206 37.78 -15.20 -27.55
C MET A 206 36.54 -14.54 -26.95
N SER A 207 36.02 -13.48 -27.57
CA SER A 207 34.77 -12.83 -27.14
C SER A 207 33.55 -13.72 -27.36
N MET A 208 33.49 -14.46 -28.48
CA MET A 208 32.41 -15.41 -28.77
C MET A 208 32.45 -16.60 -27.79
N LEU A 209 33.65 -17.15 -27.53
CA LEU A 209 33.83 -18.25 -26.59
C LEU A 209 33.40 -17.86 -25.17
N LEU A 210 33.77 -16.66 -24.71
CA LEU A 210 33.36 -16.14 -23.40
C LEU A 210 31.85 -15.94 -23.29
N ALA A 211 31.19 -15.46 -24.35
CA ALA A 211 29.73 -15.30 -24.35
C ALA A 211 29.01 -16.66 -24.23
N VAL A 212 29.50 -17.69 -24.92
CA VAL A 212 28.94 -19.05 -24.87
C VAL A 212 29.14 -19.67 -23.48
N THR A 213 30.34 -19.55 -22.89
CA THR A 213 30.62 -20.14 -21.57
C THR A 213 29.81 -19.49 -20.45
N LEU A 214 29.64 -18.16 -20.48
CA LEU A 214 28.77 -17.46 -19.52
C LEU A 214 27.31 -17.91 -19.66
N ARG A 215 26.82 -18.10 -20.89
CA ARG A 215 25.44 -18.58 -21.09
C ARG A 215 25.22 -19.99 -20.52
N LEU A 216 26.17 -20.90 -20.74
CA LEU A 216 26.13 -22.24 -20.17
C LEU A 216 26.19 -22.22 -18.64
N ALA A 217 27.05 -21.38 -18.05
CA ALA A 217 27.11 -21.18 -16.60
C ALA A 217 25.80 -20.62 -16.04
N GLY A 218 25.15 -19.73 -16.78
CA GLY A 218 23.82 -19.20 -16.53
C GLY A 218 22.72 -20.24 -16.45
N ILE A 219 22.61 -21.08 -17.49
CA ILE A 219 21.67 -22.20 -17.54
C ILE A 219 21.91 -23.17 -16.38
N PHE A 220 23.18 -23.46 -16.07
CA PHE A 220 23.55 -24.33 -14.96
C PHE A 220 23.18 -23.71 -13.60
N ARG A 221 23.42 -22.40 -13.41
CA ARG A 221 23.02 -21.66 -12.22
C ARG A 221 21.49 -21.62 -12.06
N ARG A 222 20.73 -21.44 -13.14
CA ARG A 222 19.25 -21.49 -13.10
C ARG A 222 18.74 -22.87 -12.69
N ARG A 223 19.30 -23.94 -13.25
CA ARG A 223 18.96 -25.31 -12.81
C ARG A 223 19.27 -25.54 -11.33
N ARG A 224 20.38 -24.98 -10.82
CA ARG A 224 20.75 -25.06 -9.41
C ARG A 224 19.90 -24.15 -8.51
N LEU A 225 19.49 -22.97 -8.97
CA LEU A 225 18.59 -22.06 -8.25
C LEU A 225 17.16 -22.61 -8.19
N ASN A 226 16.65 -23.20 -9.26
CA ASN A 226 15.38 -23.94 -9.21
C ASN A 226 15.45 -25.16 -8.27
N GLN A 227 16.65 -25.69 -8.00
CA GLN A 227 16.91 -26.72 -6.98
C GLN A 227 17.19 -26.14 -5.58
N GLN A 228 17.36 -24.82 -5.43
CA GLN A 228 17.64 -24.12 -4.15
C GLN A 228 16.48 -23.21 -3.68
N GLU A 229 15.58 -22.76 -4.56
CA GLU A 229 14.32 -22.10 -4.22
C GLU A 229 13.34 -23.06 -3.52
N THR A 230 13.56 -24.37 -3.64
CA THR A 230 12.96 -25.37 -2.76
C THR A 230 13.51 -25.34 -1.33
N PHE A 231 14.54 -24.55 -1.02
CA PHE A 231 15.27 -24.69 0.25
C PHE A 231 15.59 -23.42 1.07
N MET A 232 15.57 -22.18 0.56
CA MET A 232 15.90 -21.00 1.41
C MET A 232 15.22 -19.66 1.03
N GLY A 233 14.16 -19.28 1.76
CA GLY A 233 13.72 -17.88 1.96
C GLY A 233 14.48 -17.20 3.12
N PRO A 234 14.22 -15.91 3.46
CA PRO A 234 14.82 -15.26 4.64
C PRO A 234 14.43 -16.05 5.89
N PRO A 235 15.14 -15.95 7.03
CA PRO A 235 14.82 -16.78 8.17
C PRO A 235 13.45 -16.35 8.70
N SER A 236 12.41 -17.05 8.24
CA SER A 236 11.39 -17.47 9.17
C SER A 236 12.16 -18.06 10.36
N LYS A 237 11.64 -17.90 11.58
CA LYS A 237 11.87 -18.99 12.52
C LYS A 237 11.49 -20.23 11.70
N ASN A 238 12.47 -21.05 11.29
CA ASN A 238 12.19 -22.29 10.59
C ASN A 238 11.40 -23.08 11.62
N VAL A 239 10.08 -22.91 11.55
CA VAL A 239 9.13 -23.63 12.37
C VAL A 239 9.41 -25.06 11.97
N ARG A 240 9.97 -25.83 12.91
CA ARG A 240 10.33 -27.22 12.60
C ARG A 240 9.02 -27.92 12.27
N THR A 241 8.96 -28.62 11.15
CA THR A 241 7.80 -29.44 10.80
C THR A 241 8.16 -30.90 11.04
N ILE A 242 7.15 -31.71 11.34
CA ILE A 242 7.27 -33.16 11.53
C ILE A 242 6.32 -33.86 10.56
N SER A 243 6.66 -35.03 10.02
CA SER A 243 5.74 -35.87 9.22
C SER A 243 4.70 -36.55 10.13
N GLN A 244 3.56 -37.02 9.58
CA GLN A 244 2.60 -37.79 10.39
C GLN A 244 3.26 -39.09 10.86
N GLU A 245 3.98 -39.77 9.97
CA GLU A 245 4.72 -40.99 10.28
C GLU A 245 5.74 -40.80 11.41
N ALA A 246 6.51 -39.70 11.40
CA ALA A 246 7.48 -39.42 12.44
C ALA A 246 6.83 -39.01 13.78
N PHE A 247 5.65 -38.39 13.73
CA PHE A 247 4.86 -38.12 14.93
C PHE A 247 4.33 -39.43 15.54
N ASP A 248 3.72 -40.28 14.71
CA ASP A 248 3.18 -41.57 15.14
C ASP A 248 4.28 -42.50 15.68
N GLU A 249 5.46 -42.50 15.03
CA GLU A 249 6.64 -43.24 15.49
C GLU A 249 7.13 -42.72 16.85
N LEU A 250 7.19 -41.39 17.06
CA LEU A 250 7.56 -40.81 18.35
C LEU A 250 6.58 -41.20 19.47
N VAL A 251 5.27 -41.14 19.21
CA VAL A 251 4.26 -41.57 20.20
C VAL A 251 4.42 -43.07 20.50
N LYS A 252 4.70 -43.88 19.48
CA LYS A 252 4.93 -45.31 19.64
C LYS A 252 6.20 -45.61 20.45
N GLU A 253 7.30 -44.91 20.19
CA GLU A 253 8.53 -44.99 20.98
C GLU A 253 8.27 -44.61 22.45
N ASN A 254 7.48 -43.56 22.69
CA ASN A 254 7.07 -43.18 24.04
C ASN A 254 6.28 -44.29 24.77
N ILE A 255 5.47 -45.07 24.06
CA ILE A 255 4.75 -46.22 24.64
C ILE A 255 5.71 -47.39 24.89
N GLU A 256 6.51 -47.77 23.89
CA GLU A 256 7.34 -48.98 23.91
C GLU A 256 8.60 -48.83 24.79
N ASP A 257 9.29 -47.69 24.70
CA ASP A 257 10.59 -47.48 25.35
C ASP A 257 10.46 -46.82 26.73
N LEU A 258 9.50 -45.91 26.90
CA LEU A 258 9.26 -45.22 28.19
C LEU A 258 8.17 -45.91 29.03
N GLY A 259 7.41 -46.85 28.45
CA GLY A 259 6.36 -47.59 29.14
C GLY A 259 5.17 -46.73 29.57
N LEU A 260 4.95 -45.60 28.89
CA LEU A 260 3.85 -44.68 29.17
C LEU A 260 2.51 -45.27 28.72
N ASP A 261 1.42 -44.87 29.38
CA ASP A 261 0.07 -45.13 28.88
C ASP A 261 -0.13 -44.43 27.51
N PRO A 262 -0.89 -45.00 26.56
CA PRO A 262 -1.08 -44.41 25.23
C PRO A 262 -1.57 -42.95 25.23
N THR A 263 -2.38 -42.55 26.21
CA THR A 263 -2.84 -41.15 26.33
C THR A 263 -1.72 -40.24 26.81
N GLU A 264 -0.96 -40.70 27.81
CA GLU A 264 0.19 -39.99 28.38
C GLU A 264 1.33 -39.86 27.36
N ALA A 265 1.58 -40.91 26.57
CA ALA A 265 2.57 -40.91 25.50
C ALA A 265 2.27 -39.88 24.41
N LEU A 266 0.99 -39.73 24.05
CA LEU A 266 0.52 -38.73 23.09
C LEU A 266 0.67 -37.31 23.63
N GLU A 267 0.25 -37.07 24.87
CA GLU A 267 0.42 -35.77 25.54
C GLU A 267 1.89 -35.39 25.67
N ASP A 268 2.75 -36.34 26.05
CA ASP A 268 4.20 -36.12 26.15
C ASP A 268 4.84 -35.80 24.80
N ALA A 269 4.48 -36.52 23.73
CA ALA A 269 4.98 -36.25 22.39
C ALA A 269 4.57 -34.85 21.91
N ILE A 270 3.30 -34.46 22.11
CA ILE A 270 2.80 -33.12 21.79
C ILE A 270 3.55 -32.07 22.59
N GLN A 271 3.71 -32.27 23.90
CA GLN A 271 4.38 -31.32 24.77
C GLN A 271 5.86 -31.15 24.40
N THR A 272 6.55 -32.27 24.15
CA THR A 272 7.96 -32.28 23.75
C THR A 272 8.18 -31.56 22.42
N LEU A 273 7.39 -31.88 21.40
CA LEU A 273 7.50 -31.25 20.09
C LEU A 273 7.14 -29.75 20.16
N THR A 274 6.12 -29.40 20.94
CA THR A 274 5.75 -28.00 21.18
C THR A 274 6.89 -27.23 21.87
N LEU A 275 7.53 -27.81 22.89
CA LEU A 275 8.69 -27.21 23.57
C LEU A 275 9.90 -27.04 22.63
N GLN A 276 10.05 -27.93 21.66
CA GLN A 276 11.07 -27.83 20.61
C GLN A 276 10.72 -26.82 19.51
N GLY A 277 9.54 -26.20 19.56
CA GLY A 277 9.05 -25.27 18.56
C GLY A 277 8.69 -25.93 17.23
N VAL A 278 8.27 -27.19 17.27
CA VAL A 278 7.72 -27.92 16.12
C VAL A 278 6.26 -27.50 15.91
N ASP A 279 5.88 -27.23 14.67
CA ASP A 279 4.49 -26.99 14.31
C ASP A 279 3.77 -28.31 14.02
N LEU A 280 2.72 -28.51 14.83
CA LEU A 280 1.85 -29.67 14.77
C LEU A 280 0.57 -29.37 13.95
N SER A 281 0.47 -28.19 13.35
CA SER A 281 -0.64 -27.85 12.46
C SER A 281 -0.73 -28.87 11.32
N GLY A 282 -1.90 -29.49 11.19
CA GLY A 282 -2.15 -30.53 10.20
C GLY A 282 -1.72 -31.94 10.60
N ILE A 283 -1.17 -32.15 11.80
CA ILE A 283 -0.97 -33.49 12.37
C ILE A 283 -2.27 -33.97 12.99
N VAL A 284 -2.67 -35.21 12.69
CA VAL A 284 -3.78 -35.88 13.36
C VAL A 284 -3.27 -36.38 14.71
N THR A 285 -3.76 -35.79 15.80
CA THR A 285 -3.40 -36.18 17.16
C THR A 285 -4.41 -37.21 17.69
N CYS A 286 -4.14 -38.49 17.46
CA CYS A 286 -4.95 -39.59 17.98
C CYS A 286 -4.08 -40.62 18.72
N VAL A 287 -4.68 -41.30 19.70
CA VAL A 287 -4.01 -42.36 20.48
C VAL A 287 -3.77 -43.59 19.57
N PRO A 288 -2.53 -44.07 19.40
CA PRO A 288 -2.23 -45.23 18.56
C PRO A 288 -2.97 -46.48 19.08
N GLY A 289 -3.87 -47.03 18.25
CA GLY A 289 -4.63 -48.25 18.55
C GLY A 289 -6.07 -48.03 19.01
N GLU A 290 -6.44 -46.82 19.45
CA GLU A 290 -7.84 -46.46 19.79
C GLU A 290 -8.50 -45.57 18.72
N GLY A 291 -7.72 -44.92 17.86
CA GLY A 291 -8.20 -44.22 16.67
C GLY A 291 -7.21 -44.35 15.52
N ASN A 292 -7.72 -44.45 14.29
CA ASN A 292 -6.88 -44.50 13.09
C ASN A 292 -6.83 -43.11 12.42
N VAL A 293 -5.68 -42.70 11.90
CA VAL A 293 -5.53 -41.49 11.06
C VAL A 293 -6.57 -41.48 9.94
N ARG A 294 -6.90 -42.66 9.37
CA ARG A 294 -7.94 -42.81 8.33
C ARG A 294 -9.38 -42.57 8.81
N GLU A 295 -9.63 -42.60 10.12
CA GLU A 295 -10.94 -42.29 10.70
C GLU A 295 -11.14 -40.79 10.92
N ASN A 296 -10.09 -39.97 10.74
CA ASN A 296 -10.25 -38.53 10.75
C ASN A 296 -11.27 -38.10 9.68
N PRO A 297 -12.30 -37.31 10.02
CA PRO A 297 -13.41 -37.01 9.12
C PRO A 297 -12.96 -36.23 7.87
N VAL A 298 -11.94 -35.38 8.00
CA VAL A 298 -11.37 -34.64 6.86
C VAL A 298 -10.68 -35.62 5.89
N ILE A 299 -9.83 -36.51 6.40
CA ILE A 299 -9.11 -37.47 5.58
C ILE A 299 -10.09 -38.42 4.88
N LYS A 300 -11.09 -38.91 5.59
CA LYS A 300 -12.14 -39.77 5.03
C LYS A 300 -12.90 -39.09 3.89
N CYS A 301 -13.28 -37.82 4.04
CA CYS A 301 -13.92 -37.06 2.98
C CYS A 301 -13.01 -36.92 1.75
N LEU A 302 -11.72 -36.60 1.97
CA LEU A 302 -10.75 -36.44 0.89
C LEU A 302 -10.44 -37.75 0.16
N GLU A 303 -10.35 -38.87 0.87
CA GLU A 303 -10.18 -40.19 0.25
C GLU A 303 -11.39 -40.55 -0.59
N ARG A 304 -12.61 -40.36 -0.06
CA ARG A 304 -13.84 -40.65 -0.81
C ARG A 304 -13.97 -39.77 -2.05
N LEU A 305 -13.68 -38.47 -1.95
CA LEU A 305 -13.70 -37.54 -3.10
C LEU A 305 -12.74 -37.95 -4.23
N LYS A 306 -11.63 -38.65 -3.94
CA LYS A 306 -10.69 -39.15 -4.97
C LYS A 306 -11.25 -40.31 -5.78
N GLU A 307 -12.24 -41.04 -5.23
CA GLU A 307 -12.81 -42.23 -5.85
C GLU A 307 -14.01 -41.92 -6.75
N LEU A 308 -14.63 -40.75 -6.58
CA LEU A 308 -15.85 -40.37 -7.29
C LEU A 308 -15.57 -39.97 -8.75
N GLY A 309 -16.48 -40.36 -9.64
CA GLY A 309 -16.53 -39.95 -11.04
C GLY A 309 -17.37 -38.69 -11.27
N PHE A 310 -17.91 -38.54 -12.48
CA PHE A 310 -18.73 -37.38 -12.89
C PHE A 310 -20.11 -37.80 -13.42
N ASP A 311 -20.66 -38.92 -12.94
CA ASP A 311 -22.06 -39.26 -13.17
C ASP A 311 -22.99 -38.61 -12.13
N ASP A 312 -24.30 -38.62 -12.37
CA ASP A 312 -25.25 -37.83 -11.56
C ASP A 312 -25.25 -38.24 -10.07
N ASP A 313 -25.13 -39.54 -9.78
CA ASP A 313 -25.08 -40.05 -8.41
C ASP A 313 -23.78 -39.62 -7.70
N ASP A 314 -22.63 -39.72 -8.39
CA ASP A 314 -21.34 -39.27 -7.85
C ASP A 314 -21.31 -37.74 -7.65
N LEU A 315 -21.96 -36.96 -8.54
CA LEU A 315 -22.02 -35.50 -8.41
C LEU A 315 -22.80 -35.07 -7.16
N ASP A 316 -23.94 -35.71 -6.85
CA ASP A 316 -24.69 -35.41 -5.62
C ASP A 316 -23.90 -35.82 -4.36
N GLU A 317 -23.18 -36.95 -4.39
CA GLU A 317 -22.29 -37.35 -3.30
C GLU A 317 -21.12 -36.36 -3.14
N MET A 318 -20.54 -35.87 -4.23
CA MET A 318 -19.48 -34.85 -4.21
C MET A 318 -19.94 -33.57 -3.51
N VAL A 319 -21.16 -33.07 -3.80
CA VAL A 319 -21.71 -31.90 -3.10
C VAL A 319 -21.76 -32.15 -1.60
N GLY A 320 -22.30 -33.30 -1.19
CA GLY A 320 -22.42 -33.67 0.22
C GLY A 320 -21.08 -33.69 0.95
N LEU A 321 -20.06 -34.31 0.36
CA LEU A 321 -18.71 -34.39 0.94
C LEU A 321 -18.00 -33.03 0.98
N LEU A 322 -18.17 -32.20 -0.05
CA LEU A 322 -17.58 -30.85 -0.06
C LEU A 322 -18.24 -29.95 0.98
N ASP A 323 -19.56 -30.02 1.14
CA ASP A 323 -20.30 -29.28 2.16
C ASP A 323 -19.94 -29.77 3.58
N GLU A 324 -19.70 -31.08 3.76
CA GLU A 324 -19.19 -31.64 5.01
C GLU A 324 -17.80 -31.07 5.34
N LEU A 325 -16.89 -31.01 4.36
CA LEU A 325 -15.57 -30.38 4.53
C LEU A 325 -15.69 -28.90 4.92
N VAL A 326 -16.59 -28.13 4.29
CA VAL A 326 -16.86 -26.73 4.67
C VAL A 326 -17.32 -26.65 6.13
N GLY A 327 -18.20 -27.55 6.57
CA GLY A 327 -18.64 -27.63 7.97
C GLY A 327 -17.49 -27.93 8.94
N LEU A 328 -16.62 -28.89 8.60
CA LEU A 328 -15.45 -29.27 9.41
C LEU A 328 -14.41 -28.14 9.51
N PHE A 329 -14.23 -27.36 8.44
CA PHE A 329 -13.27 -26.25 8.38
C PHE A 329 -13.77 -24.97 9.06
N THR A 330 -15.09 -24.80 9.23
CA THR A 330 -15.69 -23.63 9.87
C THR A 330 -16.05 -23.85 11.35
N GLY A 331 -15.95 -25.08 11.85
CA GLY A 331 -16.21 -25.44 13.25
C GLY A 331 -15.17 -24.92 14.25
N VAL A 332 -15.37 -25.24 15.54
CA VAL A 332 -14.53 -24.77 16.66
C VAL A 332 -13.05 -25.18 16.50
N GLU A 333 -12.79 -26.36 15.92
CA GLU A 333 -11.45 -26.88 15.61
C GLU A 333 -11.01 -26.56 14.16
N GLY A 334 -11.73 -25.66 13.48
CA GLY A 334 -11.65 -25.44 12.03
C GLY A 334 -10.24 -25.16 11.51
N SER A 335 -9.44 -24.38 12.23
CA SER A 335 -8.06 -24.08 11.82
C SER A 335 -7.16 -25.32 11.79
N GLY A 336 -7.35 -26.26 12.72
CA GLY A 336 -6.63 -27.53 12.73
C GLY A 336 -7.06 -28.43 11.56
N ASN A 337 -8.38 -28.52 11.33
CA ASN A 337 -8.95 -29.30 10.23
C ASN A 337 -8.53 -28.79 8.85
N VAL A 338 -8.46 -27.47 8.66
CA VAL A 338 -7.97 -26.87 7.41
C VAL A 338 -6.51 -27.28 7.15
N ALA A 339 -5.64 -27.18 8.16
CA ALA A 339 -4.25 -27.60 8.04
C ALA A 339 -4.12 -29.11 7.73
N ILE A 340 -4.97 -29.96 8.33
CA ILE A 340 -5.03 -31.40 8.02
C ILE A 340 -5.44 -31.58 6.55
N GLY A 341 -6.47 -30.88 6.09
CA GLY A 341 -6.98 -30.98 4.72
C GLY A 341 -5.93 -30.58 3.68
N VAL A 342 -5.25 -29.46 3.90
CA VAL A 342 -4.17 -28.97 3.04
C VAL A 342 -3.02 -29.98 2.98
N ARG A 343 -2.57 -30.47 4.13
CA ARG A 343 -1.45 -31.41 4.22
C ARG A 343 -1.72 -32.76 3.55
N ASN A 344 -2.98 -33.18 3.49
CA ASN A 344 -3.41 -34.42 2.85
C ASN A 344 -3.81 -34.24 1.37
N GLY A 345 -3.36 -33.15 0.73
CA GLY A 345 -3.55 -32.89 -0.70
C GLY A 345 -4.97 -32.43 -1.06
N GLY A 346 -5.73 -31.93 -0.09
CA GLY A 346 -7.09 -31.47 -0.32
C GLY A 346 -7.17 -30.27 -1.24
N LEU A 347 -6.16 -29.39 -1.22
CA LEU A 347 -6.13 -28.20 -2.06
C LEU A 347 -5.99 -28.57 -3.54
N GLU A 348 -5.03 -29.43 -3.87
CA GLU A 348 -4.78 -29.91 -5.23
C GLU A 348 -5.94 -30.74 -5.75
N LEU A 349 -6.53 -31.58 -4.90
CA LEU A 349 -7.73 -32.36 -5.23
C LEU A 349 -8.89 -31.44 -5.61
N VAL A 350 -9.21 -30.45 -4.78
CA VAL A 350 -10.32 -29.52 -5.04
C VAL A 350 -10.05 -28.65 -6.27
N CYS A 351 -8.80 -28.23 -6.52
CA CYS A 351 -8.42 -27.58 -7.79
C CYS A 351 -8.66 -28.49 -9.00
N SER A 352 -8.31 -29.78 -8.90
CA SER A 352 -8.55 -30.76 -9.95
C SER A 352 -10.03 -30.96 -10.24
N ILE A 353 -10.85 -31.04 -9.17
CA ILE A 353 -12.31 -31.12 -9.25
C ILE A 353 -12.86 -29.89 -9.98
N CYS A 354 -12.53 -28.67 -9.52
CA CYS A 354 -12.94 -27.41 -10.15
C CYS A 354 -12.56 -27.30 -11.64
N SER A 355 -11.41 -27.85 -12.03
CA SER A 355 -10.93 -27.83 -13.43
C SER A 355 -11.61 -28.86 -14.33
N SER A 356 -12.16 -29.93 -13.75
CA SER A 356 -12.64 -31.11 -14.48
C SER A 356 -14.16 -31.22 -14.51
N ILE A 357 -14.87 -30.52 -13.62
CA ILE A 357 -16.33 -30.52 -13.59
C ILE A 357 -16.89 -29.95 -14.90
N PRO A 358 -17.83 -30.66 -15.56
CA PRO A 358 -18.60 -30.09 -16.65
C PRO A 358 -19.34 -28.84 -16.17
N LEU A 359 -19.29 -27.74 -16.93
CA LEU A 359 -19.94 -26.44 -16.65
C LEU A 359 -21.43 -26.50 -16.23
N VAL A 360 -22.07 -27.67 -16.34
CA VAL A 360 -23.49 -27.91 -16.03
C VAL A 360 -23.74 -28.14 -14.53
N SER A 361 -22.76 -28.58 -13.73
CA SER A 361 -22.98 -28.86 -12.30
C SER A 361 -22.60 -27.68 -11.40
N GLU A 362 -23.45 -26.66 -11.39
CA GLU A 362 -23.26 -25.43 -10.60
C GLU A 362 -23.07 -25.71 -9.10
N LYS A 363 -23.84 -26.66 -8.55
CA LYS A 363 -23.80 -26.98 -7.11
C LYS A 363 -22.43 -27.51 -6.67
N VAL A 364 -21.87 -28.47 -7.40
CA VAL A 364 -20.56 -29.05 -7.08
C VAL A 364 -19.50 -27.96 -7.17
N LEU A 365 -19.57 -27.12 -8.20
CA LEU A 365 -18.64 -26.01 -8.39
C LEU A 365 -18.71 -25.00 -7.22
N VAL A 366 -19.91 -24.63 -6.79
CA VAL A 366 -20.12 -23.71 -5.66
C VAL A 366 -19.54 -24.30 -4.36
N SER A 367 -19.81 -25.56 -4.05
CA SER A 367 -19.27 -26.22 -2.86
C SER A 367 -17.74 -26.37 -2.94
N ALA A 368 -17.21 -26.73 -4.10
CA ALA A 368 -15.76 -26.85 -4.32
C ALA A 368 -15.05 -25.51 -4.15
N LEU A 369 -15.59 -24.41 -4.68
CA LEU A 369 -15.02 -23.07 -4.52
C LEU A 369 -15.07 -22.60 -3.05
N LYS A 370 -16.14 -22.91 -2.30
CA LYS A 370 -16.20 -22.64 -0.85
C LYS A 370 -15.10 -23.38 -0.10
N THR A 371 -14.94 -24.68 -0.36
CA THR A 371 -13.88 -25.50 0.23
C THR A 371 -12.50 -24.94 -0.12
N LEU A 372 -12.29 -24.54 -1.37
CA LEU A 372 -11.02 -23.98 -1.83
C LEU A 372 -10.67 -22.65 -1.16
N ALA A 373 -11.65 -21.75 -0.98
CA ALA A 373 -11.46 -20.49 -0.27
C ALA A 373 -11.03 -20.69 1.20
N LEU A 374 -11.47 -21.78 1.84
CA LEU A 374 -11.07 -22.13 3.21
C LEU A 374 -9.69 -22.79 3.27
N LEU A 375 -9.35 -23.62 2.27
CA LEU A 375 -8.05 -24.29 2.20
C LEU A 375 -6.91 -23.29 1.97
N ILE A 376 -7.16 -22.17 1.28
CA ILE A 376 -6.21 -21.08 1.08
C ILE A 376 -6.25 -20.13 2.30
N HIS A 377 -5.47 -20.45 3.32
CA HIS A 377 -5.53 -19.78 4.63
C HIS A 377 -4.20 -19.17 5.07
N ASP A 378 -3.09 -19.57 4.44
CA ASP A 378 -1.74 -19.14 4.80
C ASP A 378 -0.85 -19.06 3.55
N VAL A 379 0.38 -18.58 3.75
CA VAL A 379 1.33 -18.42 2.66
C VAL A 379 1.61 -19.75 1.94
N GLN A 380 1.73 -20.86 2.67
CA GLN A 380 2.09 -22.15 2.07
C GLN A 380 0.96 -22.69 1.18
N SER A 381 -0.28 -22.67 1.67
CA SER A 381 -1.47 -23.06 0.90
C SER A 381 -1.70 -22.15 -0.31
N THR A 382 -1.46 -20.84 -0.20
CA THR A 382 -1.50 -19.93 -1.35
C THR A 382 -0.46 -20.30 -2.42
N GLU A 383 0.76 -20.70 -2.03
CA GLU A 383 1.79 -21.13 -2.99
C GLU A 383 1.47 -22.47 -3.65
N MET A 384 0.84 -23.40 -2.92
CA MET A 384 0.31 -24.64 -3.51
C MET A 384 -0.81 -24.34 -4.52
N PHE A 385 -1.75 -23.47 -4.16
CA PHE A 385 -2.80 -22.99 -5.08
C PHE A 385 -2.23 -22.37 -6.35
N ARG A 386 -1.19 -21.52 -6.23
CA ARG A 386 -0.49 -20.94 -7.37
C ARG A 386 0.17 -22.03 -8.24
N SER A 387 0.79 -23.02 -7.62
CA SER A 387 1.50 -24.10 -8.31
C SER A 387 0.56 -25.06 -9.05
N SER A 388 -0.71 -25.17 -8.61
CA SER A 388 -1.76 -25.95 -9.26
C SER A 388 -2.49 -25.21 -10.39
N ASP A 389 -1.95 -24.10 -10.92
CA ASP A 389 -2.62 -23.22 -11.90
C ASP A 389 -3.97 -22.65 -11.40
N GLY A 390 -4.17 -22.65 -10.08
CA GLY A 390 -5.41 -22.24 -9.42
C GLY A 390 -5.89 -20.82 -9.78
N PRO A 391 -5.02 -19.79 -9.82
CA PRO A 391 -5.41 -18.44 -10.23
C PRO A 391 -6.00 -18.39 -11.64
N LYS A 392 -5.45 -19.15 -12.59
CA LYS A 392 -5.98 -19.19 -13.96
C LYS A 392 -7.28 -19.97 -14.03
N MET A 393 -7.36 -21.08 -13.30
CA MET A 393 -8.58 -21.87 -13.16
C MET A 393 -9.75 -21.01 -12.63
N VAL A 394 -9.57 -20.31 -11.51
CA VAL A 394 -10.65 -19.50 -10.91
C VAL A 394 -11.07 -18.33 -11.81
N VAL A 395 -10.12 -17.69 -12.50
CA VAL A 395 -10.44 -16.64 -13.48
C VAL A 395 -11.21 -17.19 -14.68
N GLY A 396 -10.89 -18.41 -15.13
CA GLY A 396 -11.67 -19.12 -16.16
C GLY A 396 -13.11 -19.38 -15.71
N ILE A 397 -13.27 -19.96 -14.52
CA ILE A 397 -14.58 -20.24 -13.92
C ILE A 397 -15.42 -18.96 -13.80
N LEU A 398 -14.83 -17.85 -13.33
CA LEU A 398 -15.55 -16.57 -13.19
C LEU A 398 -15.97 -15.97 -14.55
N LYS A 399 -15.21 -16.22 -15.62
CA LYS A 399 -15.56 -15.78 -16.99
C LYS A 399 -16.72 -16.60 -17.54
N ASP A 400 -16.69 -17.90 -17.36
CA ASP A 400 -17.69 -18.81 -17.90
C ASP A 400 -19.00 -18.78 -17.07
N GLY A 401 -18.88 -18.65 -15.75
CA GLY A 401 -19.99 -18.62 -14.79
C GLY A 401 -20.64 -17.24 -14.59
N SER A 402 -20.58 -16.35 -15.59
CA SER A 402 -20.96 -14.93 -15.44
C SER A 402 -22.44 -14.65 -15.12
N GLU A 403 -23.31 -15.66 -15.23
CA GLU A 403 -24.75 -15.54 -14.95
C GLU A 403 -25.14 -15.96 -13.52
N SER A 404 -24.34 -16.82 -12.86
CA SER A 404 -24.64 -17.31 -11.51
C SER A 404 -24.06 -16.41 -10.43
N LEU A 405 -24.94 -15.81 -9.62
CA LEU A 405 -24.52 -15.01 -8.46
C LEU A 405 -23.76 -15.84 -7.41
N GLU A 406 -24.11 -17.12 -7.25
CA GLU A 406 -23.44 -17.99 -6.27
C GLU A 406 -22.02 -18.34 -6.71
N VAL A 407 -21.83 -18.73 -7.97
CA VAL A 407 -20.50 -19.02 -8.55
C VAL A 407 -19.62 -17.77 -8.53
N LEU A 408 -20.17 -16.61 -8.90
CA LEU A 408 -19.44 -15.34 -8.82
C LEU A 408 -19.02 -15.04 -7.38
N ASN A 409 -19.93 -15.18 -6.41
CA ASN A 409 -19.65 -14.88 -5.03
C ASN A 409 -18.57 -15.80 -4.43
N THR A 410 -18.66 -17.11 -4.65
CA THR A 410 -17.66 -18.07 -4.14
C THR A 410 -16.34 -18.00 -4.91
N GLY A 411 -16.38 -17.79 -6.23
CA GLY A 411 -15.18 -17.62 -7.04
C GLY A 411 -14.39 -16.37 -6.65
N PHE A 412 -15.04 -15.23 -6.43
CA PHE A 412 -14.35 -14.04 -5.92
C PHE A 412 -13.90 -14.19 -4.46
N ALA A 413 -14.56 -15.02 -3.65
CA ALA A 413 -14.06 -15.37 -2.31
C ALA A 413 -12.73 -16.14 -2.40
N VAL A 414 -12.58 -17.06 -3.35
CA VAL A 414 -11.29 -17.72 -3.64
C VAL A 414 -10.24 -16.71 -4.08
N VAL A 415 -10.59 -15.76 -4.96
CA VAL A 415 -9.69 -14.66 -5.38
C VAL A 415 -9.23 -13.83 -4.17
N ALA A 416 -10.14 -13.48 -3.25
CA ALA A 416 -9.82 -12.73 -2.04
C ALA A 416 -8.89 -13.53 -1.10
N ALA A 417 -9.18 -14.81 -0.87
CA ALA A 417 -8.35 -15.70 -0.06
C ALA A 417 -6.94 -15.84 -0.65
N ALA A 418 -6.83 -16.08 -1.96
CA ALA A 418 -5.56 -16.23 -2.65
C ALA A 418 -4.73 -14.94 -2.72
N ALA A 419 -5.38 -13.78 -2.76
CA ALA A 419 -4.71 -12.49 -2.78
C ALA A 419 -4.22 -12.03 -1.40
N THR A 420 -4.79 -12.54 -0.30
CA THR A 420 -4.48 -12.06 1.05
C THR A 420 -3.03 -12.36 1.41
N GLY A 421 -2.28 -11.33 1.79
CA GLY A 421 -0.87 -11.45 2.21
C GLY A 421 0.09 -11.98 1.15
N ASN A 422 -0.29 -12.02 -0.14
CA ASN A 422 0.55 -12.55 -1.20
C ASN A 422 0.59 -11.64 -2.44
N GLU A 423 1.60 -10.78 -2.52
CA GLU A 423 1.73 -9.81 -3.62
C GLU A 423 1.99 -10.50 -4.98
N VAL A 424 2.64 -11.67 -5.00
CA VAL A 424 2.90 -12.43 -6.23
C VAL A 424 1.60 -12.92 -6.86
N VAL A 425 0.67 -13.43 -6.05
CA VAL A 425 -0.64 -13.87 -6.53
C VAL A 425 -1.50 -12.68 -6.96
N LYS A 426 -1.42 -11.54 -6.26
CA LYS A 426 -2.08 -10.30 -6.71
C LYS A 426 -1.62 -9.89 -8.10
N GLU A 427 -0.30 -9.85 -8.32
CA GLU A 427 0.27 -9.51 -9.63
C GLU A 427 -0.24 -10.46 -10.72
N LEU A 428 -0.20 -11.77 -10.47
CA LEU A 428 -0.68 -12.78 -11.41
C LEU A 428 -2.17 -12.63 -11.74
N LEU A 429 -3.03 -12.40 -10.75
CA LEU A 429 -4.47 -12.17 -10.97
C LEU A 429 -4.71 -10.90 -11.80
N ILE A 430 -3.93 -9.86 -11.58
CA ILE A 430 -3.97 -8.60 -12.34
C ILE A 430 -3.49 -8.80 -13.79
N GLU A 431 -2.51 -9.68 -14.02
CA GLU A 431 -2.09 -10.10 -15.36
C GLU A 431 -3.19 -10.91 -16.08
N LEU A 432 -3.89 -11.76 -15.34
CA LEU A 432 -5.04 -12.56 -15.80
C LEU A 432 -6.33 -11.74 -16.05
N LYS A 433 -6.26 -10.41 -15.86
CA LYS A 433 -7.37 -9.46 -16.10
C LYS A 433 -8.54 -9.57 -15.13
N ILE A 434 -8.26 -9.92 -13.87
CA ILE A 434 -9.30 -9.95 -12.83
C ILE A 434 -9.99 -8.59 -12.64
N ASP A 435 -9.26 -7.49 -12.85
CA ASP A 435 -9.77 -6.12 -12.72
C ASP A 435 -10.84 -5.79 -13.77
N GLU A 436 -10.62 -6.21 -15.01
CA GLU A 436 -11.59 -6.06 -16.11
C GLU A 436 -12.84 -6.92 -15.86
N LEU A 437 -12.65 -8.14 -15.34
CA LEU A 437 -13.75 -9.04 -15.01
C LEU A 437 -14.62 -8.53 -13.85
N ILE A 438 -14.00 -7.98 -12.79
CA ILE A 438 -14.74 -7.35 -11.68
C ILE A 438 -15.63 -6.22 -12.21
N LEU A 439 -15.10 -5.38 -13.10
CA LEU A 439 -15.86 -4.28 -13.69
C LEU A 439 -17.03 -4.80 -14.55
N GLU A 440 -16.79 -5.83 -15.36
CA GLU A 440 -17.82 -6.48 -16.17
C GLU A 440 -18.96 -7.01 -15.30
N VAL A 441 -18.63 -7.71 -14.21
CA VAL A 441 -19.62 -8.26 -13.26
C VAL A 441 -20.39 -7.13 -12.55
N LEU A 442 -19.72 -6.08 -12.06
CA LEU A 442 -20.40 -4.93 -11.43
C LEU A 442 -21.39 -4.24 -12.38
N ASN A 443 -21.06 -4.15 -13.67
CA ASN A 443 -21.94 -3.53 -14.67
C ASN A 443 -23.13 -4.41 -15.06
N ARG A 444 -22.98 -5.74 -15.00
CA ARG A 444 -24.08 -6.69 -15.32
C ARG A 444 -24.99 -6.96 -14.13
N GLN A 445 -24.42 -7.08 -12.94
CA GLN A 445 -25.08 -7.51 -11.71
C GLN A 445 -25.11 -6.38 -10.67
N SER A 446 -25.52 -5.18 -11.06
CA SER A 446 -25.48 -3.98 -10.21
C SER A 446 -26.34 -4.09 -8.94
N GLU A 447 -27.35 -4.96 -8.94
CA GLU A 447 -28.22 -5.25 -7.79
C GLU A 447 -27.85 -6.57 -7.08
N GLY A 448 -26.90 -7.34 -7.62
CA GLY A 448 -26.48 -8.63 -7.08
C GLY A 448 -25.70 -8.50 -5.76
N ASN A 449 -26.02 -9.35 -4.79
CA ASN A 449 -25.27 -9.44 -3.54
C ASN A 449 -24.04 -10.36 -3.69
N ILE A 450 -22.96 -9.82 -4.27
CA ILE A 450 -21.71 -10.55 -4.50
C ILE A 450 -20.64 -10.05 -3.52
N GLN A 451 -20.71 -10.49 -2.25
CA GLN A 451 -19.78 -10.07 -1.20
C GLN A 451 -18.31 -10.38 -1.55
N GLY A 452 -18.06 -11.58 -2.07
CA GLY A 452 -16.72 -12.01 -2.48
C GLY A 452 -16.09 -11.03 -3.49
N LEU A 453 -16.89 -10.41 -4.36
CA LEU A 453 -16.40 -9.42 -5.32
C LEU A 453 -15.85 -8.18 -4.59
N TYR A 454 -16.60 -7.60 -3.66
CA TYR A 454 -16.14 -6.43 -2.90
C TYR A 454 -14.93 -6.74 -2.02
N ASP A 455 -14.90 -7.94 -1.43
CA ASP A 455 -13.75 -8.42 -0.67
C ASP A 455 -12.51 -8.58 -1.55
N SER A 456 -12.66 -9.11 -2.76
CA SER A 456 -11.55 -9.23 -3.71
C SER A 456 -10.96 -7.86 -4.08
N ILE A 457 -11.80 -6.84 -4.33
CA ILE A 457 -11.33 -5.47 -4.57
C ILE A 457 -10.53 -4.95 -3.37
N ARG A 458 -11.09 -5.12 -2.16
CA ARG A 458 -10.44 -4.65 -0.93
C ARG A 458 -9.08 -5.30 -0.73
N VAL A 459 -8.97 -6.62 -0.85
CA VAL A 459 -7.73 -7.36 -0.62
C VAL A 459 -6.69 -7.07 -1.70
N LEU A 460 -7.08 -7.04 -2.98
CA LEU A 460 -6.21 -6.66 -4.09
C LEU A 460 -5.62 -5.25 -3.89
N LEU A 461 -6.35 -4.37 -3.20
CA LEU A 461 -5.97 -2.99 -2.93
C LEU A 461 -5.50 -2.75 -1.48
N THR A 462 -5.11 -3.79 -0.74
CA THR A 462 -4.54 -3.67 0.61
C THR A 462 -3.06 -4.07 0.61
N PRO A 463 -2.12 -3.27 1.15
CA PRO A 463 -0.72 -3.65 1.25
C PRO A 463 -0.50 -4.52 2.51
N ASP A 464 -0.75 -5.83 2.40
CA ASP A 464 -0.75 -6.80 3.52
C ASP A 464 0.35 -7.89 3.42
N ASP A 465 1.21 -7.86 2.39
CA ASP A 465 2.35 -8.77 2.30
C ASP A 465 3.61 -8.14 2.92
N ASN A 466 3.94 -8.57 4.13
CA ASN A 466 5.11 -8.06 4.87
C ASN A 466 6.46 -8.59 4.34
N ARG A 467 6.45 -9.52 3.38
CA ARG A 467 7.68 -10.09 2.79
C ARG A 467 8.25 -9.20 1.69
N VAL A 468 7.40 -8.33 1.12
CA VAL A 468 7.81 -7.40 0.06
C VAL A 468 8.11 -6.02 0.64
N VAL A 469 9.19 -5.39 0.15
CA VAL A 469 9.63 -4.07 0.63
C VAL A 469 8.71 -2.94 0.13
N ALA A 470 8.01 -3.16 -0.99
CA ALA A 470 7.07 -2.21 -1.55
C ALA A 470 5.96 -2.95 -2.33
N SER A 471 4.71 -2.72 -1.94
CA SER A 471 3.52 -3.25 -2.62
C SER A 471 3.15 -2.42 -3.85
N GLN A 472 2.56 -3.07 -4.87
CA GLN A 472 2.05 -2.46 -6.10
C GLN A 472 0.58 -2.04 -6.00
N VAL A 473 -0.04 -2.17 -4.83
CA VAL A 473 -1.44 -1.81 -4.53
C VAL A 473 -1.84 -0.42 -5.05
N TYR A 474 -0.98 0.59 -4.92
CA TYR A 474 -1.25 1.93 -5.49
C TYR A 474 -1.34 1.92 -7.02
N GLY A 475 -0.51 1.12 -7.68
CA GLY A 475 -0.57 0.88 -9.12
C GLY A 475 -1.86 0.16 -9.53
N TYR A 476 -2.26 -0.86 -8.76
CA TYR A 476 -3.52 -1.57 -8.97
C TYR A 476 -4.74 -0.66 -8.82
N ALA A 477 -4.81 0.15 -7.75
CA ALA A 477 -5.91 1.09 -7.55
C ALA A 477 -6.05 2.10 -8.69
N ARG A 478 -4.92 2.61 -9.23
CA ARG A 478 -4.94 3.48 -10.42
C ARG A 478 -5.41 2.76 -11.68
N ARG A 479 -5.03 1.49 -11.86
CA ARG A 479 -5.48 0.66 -12.97
C ARG A 479 -7.00 0.42 -12.89
N PHE A 480 -7.49 0.05 -11.71
CA PHE A 480 -8.91 -0.07 -11.35
C PHE A 480 -9.70 1.21 -11.66
N ALA A 481 -9.19 2.37 -11.23
CA ALA A 481 -9.84 3.64 -11.54
C ALA A 481 -9.82 3.96 -13.05
N LYS A 482 -8.72 3.68 -13.75
CA LYS A 482 -8.59 3.93 -15.19
C LYS A 482 -9.59 3.14 -16.03
N ILE A 483 -9.91 1.90 -15.63
CA ILE A 483 -10.93 1.09 -16.33
C ILE A 483 -12.37 1.52 -16.00
N GLY A 484 -12.57 2.40 -15.02
CA GLY A 484 -13.89 2.96 -14.69
C GLY A 484 -14.58 2.33 -13.48
N ILE A 485 -13.86 1.54 -12.66
CA ILE A 485 -14.48 0.84 -11.52
C ILE A 485 -15.08 1.78 -10.48
N ALA A 486 -14.50 2.97 -10.31
CA ALA A 486 -14.98 3.96 -9.35
C ALA A 486 -16.43 4.36 -9.64
N ARG A 487 -16.79 4.52 -10.91
CA ARG A 487 -18.17 4.84 -11.33
C ARG A 487 -19.12 3.66 -11.08
N ALA A 488 -18.69 2.44 -11.40
CA ALA A 488 -19.51 1.23 -11.17
C ALA A 488 -19.79 1.01 -9.66
N LEU A 489 -18.80 1.28 -8.81
CA LEU A 489 -18.97 1.22 -7.36
C LEU A 489 -19.90 2.33 -6.85
N VAL A 490 -19.84 3.56 -7.39
CA VAL A 490 -20.82 4.62 -7.06
C VAL A 490 -22.24 4.20 -7.43
N GLU A 491 -22.42 3.53 -8.58
CA GLU A 491 -23.72 3.00 -9.00
C GLU A 491 -24.25 1.95 -8.00
N SER A 492 -23.37 1.07 -7.53
CA SER A 492 -23.70 0.05 -6.52
C SER A 492 -24.22 0.66 -5.20
N LEU A 493 -23.79 1.89 -4.87
CA LEU A 493 -24.24 2.60 -3.67
C LEU A 493 -25.63 3.25 -3.82
N ARG A 494 -26.16 3.43 -5.04
CA ARG A 494 -27.42 4.17 -5.28
C ARG A 494 -28.65 3.50 -4.68
N SER A 495 -28.62 2.18 -4.56
CA SER A 495 -29.62 1.37 -3.87
C SER A 495 -29.74 1.74 -2.38
N GLY A 496 -28.71 2.34 -1.79
CA GLY A 496 -28.73 2.80 -0.41
C GLY A 496 -29.01 1.66 0.57
N LEU A 497 -29.80 1.92 1.60
CA LEU A 497 -30.03 0.96 2.70
C LEU A 497 -30.81 -0.30 2.30
N THR A 498 -31.37 -0.37 1.09
CA THR A 498 -32.01 -1.61 0.61
C THR A 498 -30.97 -2.65 0.17
N SER A 499 -29.74 -2.23 -0.13
CA SER A 499 -28.69 -3.16 -0.54
C SER A 499 -27.92 -3.72 0.64
N PRO A 500 -27.82 -5.06 0.78
CA PRO A 500 -26.98 -5.70 1.77
C PRO A 500 -25.48 -5.44 1.53
N SER A 501 -25.11 -5.04 0.31
CA SER A 501 -23.72 -4.80 -0.11
C SER A 501 -23.25 -3.37 0.12
N LEU A 502 -24.10 -2.46 0.61
CA LEU A 502 -23.77 -1.03 0.73
C LEU A 502 -22.46 -0.77 1.50
N VAL A 503 -22.27 -1.48 2.61
CA VAL A 503 -21.07 -1.35 3.46
C VAL A 503 -19.83 -1.83 2.70
N SER A 504 -19.89 -3.02 2.10
CA SER A 504 -18.79 -3.62 1.36
C SER A 504 -18.42 -2.78 0.13
N ALA A 505 -19.41 -2.28 -0.62
CA ALA A 505 -19.22 -1.36 -1.72
C ALA A 505 -18.58 -0.03 -1.28
N SER A 506 -18.98 0.51 -0.13
CA SER A 506 -18.39 1.74 0.43
C SER A 506 -16.91 1.54 0.78
N ILE A 507 -16.56 0.38 1.36
CA ILE A 507 -15.18 0.04 1.71
C ILE A 507 -14.35 -0.20 0.43
N ALA A 508 -14.88 -0.91 -0.56
CA ALA A 508 -14.22 -1.12 -1.85
C ALA A 508 -13.96 0.22 -2.57
N LEU A 509 -14.94 1.13 -2.60
CA LEU A 509 -14.78 2.46 -3.20
C LEU A 509 -13.73 3.29 -2.47
N LYS A 510 -13.67 3.19 -1.13
CA LYS A 510 -12.63 3.84 -0.33
C LYS A 510 -11.23 3.31 -0.68
N ALA A 511 -11.10 2.01 -0.93
CA ALA A 511 -9.83 1.39 -1.32
C ALA A 511 -9.35 1.84 -2.72
N VAL A 512 -10.28 2.13 -3.64
CA VAL A 512 -9.95 2.67 -4.98
C VAL A 512 -9.54 4.14 -4.92
N ALA A 513 -10.07 4.93 -3.97
CA ALA A 513 -9.85 6.37 -3.83
C ALA A 513 -8.44 6.75 -3.32
N VAL A 514 -7.37 6.34 -4.01
CA VAL A 514 -5.98 6.46 -3.51
C VAL A 514 -5.31 7.81 -3.80
N ASN A 515 -5.86 8.64 -4.68
CA ASN A 515 -5.29 9.94 -5.03
C ASN A 515 -6.37 11.00 -5.33
N ASP A 516 -5.93 12.25 -5.48
CA ASP A 516 -6.80 13.41 -5.71
C ASP A 516 -7.64 13.30 -6.99
N GLU A 517 -7.05 12.84 -8.10
CA GLU A 517 -7.74 12.67 -9.40
C GLU A 517 -8.91 11.66 -9.30
N ILE A 518 -8.68 10.54 -8.61
CA ILE A 518 -9.71 9.50 -8.44
C ILE A 518 -10.80 10.01 -7.50
N CYS A 519 -10.44 10.67 -6.40
CA CYS A 519 -11.41 11.30 -5.50
C CYS A 519 -12.31 12.29 -6.24
N LYS A 520 -11.75 13.12 -7.13
CA LYS A 520 -12.51 14.04 -8.00
C LYS A 520 -13.47 13.30 -8.90
N SER A 521 -13.00 12.27 -9.61
CA SER A 521 -13.84 11.47 -10.52
C SER A 521 -15.02 10.80 -9.79
N ILE A 522 -14.83 10.35 -8.55
CA ILE A 522 -15.91 9.81 -7.71
C ILE A 522 -16.96 10.88 -7.40
N ALA A 523 -16.53 12.09 -7.06
CA ALA A 523 -17.43 13.22 -6.80
C ALA A 523 -18.20 13.63 -8.06
N GLU A 524 -17.52 13.75 -9.21
CA GLU A 524 -18.11 14.06 -10.52
C GLU A 524 -19.15 13.01 -10.96
N SER A 525 -18.99 11.76 -10.54
CA SER A 525 -19.96 10.68 -10.79
C SER A 525 -21.19 10.74 -9.87
N GLY A 526 -21.29 11.76 -8.99
CA GLY A 526 -22.36 11.93 -8.01
C GLY A 526 -22.15 11.14 -6.72
N GLY A 527 -20.92 10.66 -6.45
CA GLY A 527 -20.63 9.84 -5.26
C GLY A 527 -20.93 10.56 -3.94
N ILE A 528 -20.64 11.87 -3.84
CA ILE A 528 -20.92 12.66 -2.63
C ILE A 528 -22.42 12.72 -2.34
N ASP A 529 -23.26 12.89 -3.36
CA ASP A 529 -24.73 12.94 -3.21
C ASP A 529 -25.29 11.62 -2.69
N VAL A 530 -24.81 10.51 -3.25
CA VAL A 530 -25.22 9.16 -2.84
C VAL A 530 -24.78 8.88 -1.39
N ILE A 531 -23.57 9.28 -1.02
CA ILE A 531 -23.07 9.14 0.35
C ILE A 531 -23.91 9.97 1.34
N PHE A 532 -24.25 11.21 1.01
CA PHE A 532 -25.10 12.03 1.89
C PHE A 532 -26.50 11.45 2.06
N LYS A 533 -27.11 10.94 0.98
CA LYS A 533 -28.39 10.23 1.08
C LYS A 533 -28.28 9.03 2.05
N CYS A 534 -27.21 8.23 1.93
CA CYS A 534 -27.00 7.09 2.82
C CYS A 534 -26.74 7.53 4.28
N ILE A 535 -26.04 8.66 4.50
CA ILE A 535 -25.85 9.26 5.83
C ILE A 535 -27.19 9.69 6.43
N ASP A 536 -28.03 10.38 5.67
CA ASP A 536 -29.34 10.84 6.13
C ASP A 536 -30.23 9.64 6.49
N ASP A 537 -30.36 8.67 5.57
CA ASP A 537 -31.16 7.46 5.75
C ASP A 537 -30.67 6.60 6.93
N SER A 538 -29.34 6.45 7.09
CA SER A 538 -28.75 5.69 8.20
C SER A 538 -28.94 6.39 9.54
N GLY A 539 -28.94 7.72 9.58
CA GLY A 539 -29.33 8.50 10.74
C GLY A 539 -30.79 8.29 11.13
N GLU A 540 -31.71 8.27 10.16
CA GLU A 540 -33.15 8.09 10.42
C GLU A 540 -33.47 6.69 10.96
N ARG A 541 -32.79 5.67 10.42
CA ARG A 541 -33.01 4.28 10.81
C ARG A 541 -32.11 3.81 11.95
N GLY A 542 -31.23 4.66 12.48
CA GLY A 542 -30.27 4.29 13.52
C GLY A 542 -29.24 3.23 13.08
N ASN A 543 -28.93 3.13 11.78
CA ASN A 543 -27.98 2.14 11.27
C ASN A 543 -26.53 2.64 11.38
N LYS A 544 -25.92 2.41 12.56
CA LYS A 544 -24.55 2.84 12.85
C LYS A 544 -23.48 2.22 11.93
N ILE A 545 -23.70 1.02 11.38
CA ILE A 545 -22.72 0.34 10.53
C ILE A 545 -22.60 1.09 9.20
N VAL A 546 -23.74 1.43 8.60
CA VAL A 546 -23.80 2.22 7.36
C VAL A 546 -23.28 3.63 7.60
N ALA A 547 -23.71 4.29 8.68
CA ALA A 547 -23.25 5.64 9.03
C ALA A 547 -21.72 5.71 9.09
N ARG A 548 -21.07 4.75 9.78
CA ARG A 548 -19.62 4.66 9.87
C ARG A 548 -18.95 4.43 8.52
N ALA A 549 -19.46 3.48 7.73
CA ALA A 549 -18.88 3.17 6.41
C ALA A 549 -18.94 4.39 5.47
N CYS A 550 -20.10 5.05 5.40
CA CYS A 550 -20.30 6.25 4.59
C CYS A 550 -19.46 7.43 5.08
N CYS A 551 -19.37 7.66 6.40
CA CYS A 551 -18.51 8.71 6.96
C CYS A 551 -17.03 8.45 6.64
N SER A 552 -16.57 7.21 6.78
CA SER A 552 -15.18 6.85 6.51
C SER A 552 -14.81 7.04 5.05
N LEU A 553 -15.73 6.73 4.13
CA LEU A 553 -15.58 7.01 2.70
C LEU A 553 -15.58 8.52 2.44
N LEU A 554 -16.52 9.28 3.01
CA LEU A 554 -16.59 10.73 2.83
C LEU A 554 -15.31 11.43 3.32
N SER A 555 -14.76 10.98 4.46
CA SER A 555 -13.48 11.49 4.99
C SER A 555 -12.32 11.25 4.02
N LYS A 556 -12.32 10.12 3.30
CA LYS A 556 -11.30 9.84 2.28
C LYS A 556 -11.45 10.76 1.06
N LEU A 557 -12.69 10.97 0.59
CA LEU A 557 -12.98 11.85 -0.53
C LEU A 557 -12.70 13.32 -0.22
N ALA A 558 -12.94 13.75 1.03
CA ALA A 558 -12.63 15.10 1.53
C ALA A 558 -11.13 15.42 1.53
N GLY A 559 -10.25 14.43 1.32
CA GLY A 559 -8.81 14.67 1.13
C GLY A 559 -8.50 15.52 -0.11
N SER A 560 -9.40 15.57 -1.10
CA SER A 560 -9.29 16.42 -2.29
C SER A 560 -9.88 17.80 -2.04
N ASP A 561 -9.14 18.87 -2.32
CA ASP A 561 -9.60 20.24 -2.05
C ASP A 561 -10.85 20.62 -2.86
N SER A 562 -11.01 20.13 -4.09
CA SER A 562 -12.25 20.33 -4.86
C SER A 562 -13.45 19.61 -4.23
N ASN A 563 -13.22 18.43 -3.66
CA ASN A 563 -14.28 17.69 -2.97
C ASN A 563 -14.65 18.34 -1.64
N LYS A 564 -13.70 19.00 -0.95
CA LYS A 564 -14.02 19.82 0.23
C LYS A 564 -15.04 20.90 -0.13
N SER A 565 -14.77 21.66 -1.20
CA SER A 565 -15.70 22.68 -1.69
C SER A 565 -17.07 22.07 -2.02
N ALA A 566 -17.10 20.96 -2.76
CA ALA A 566 -18.35 20.28 -3.12
C ALA A 566 -19.14 19.78 -1.90
N ILE A 567 -18.46 19.23 -0.88
CA ILE A 567 -19.07 18.80 0.39
C ILE A 567 -19.70 19.99 1.11
N VAL A 568 -18.99 21.11 1.15
CA VAL A 568 -19.40 22.33 1.83
C VAL A 568 -20.56 23.03 1.11
N GLU A 569 -20.57 23.04 -0.23
CA GLU A 569 -21.66 23.56 -1.07
C GLU A 569 -22.95 22.75 -0.91
N LYS A 570 -22.84 21.44 -0.67
CA LYS A 570 -23.98 20.53 -0.45
C LYS A 570 -24.44 20.48 1.01
N GLU A 571 -24.17 21.54 1.78
CA GLU A 571 -24.52 21.66 3.20
C GLU A 571 -23.99 20.51 4.08
N GLY A 572 -22.86 19.91 3.68
CA GLY A 572 -22.31 18.73 4.36
C GLY A 572 -22.05 18.94 5.85
N MET A 573 -21.69 20.15 6.27
CA MET A 573 -21.48 20.46 7.70
C MET A 573 -22.75 20.24 8.52
N ASN A 574 -23.89 20.77 8.07
CA ASN A 574 -25.17 20.64 8.76
C ASN A 574 -25.63 19.17 8.83
N LYS A 575 -25.44 18.43 7.73
CA LYS A 575 -25.75 16.99 7.67
C LYS A 575 -24.92 16.18 8.66
N LEU A 576 -23.63 16.49 8.81
CA LEU A 576 -22.75 15.81 9.75
C LEU A 576 -23.10 16.12 11.21
N ILE A 577 -23.49 17.36 11.52
CA ILE A 577 -23.97 17.74 12.85
C ILE A 577 -25.29 17.05 13.16
N GLN A 578 -26.22 16.99 12.20
CA GLN A 578 -27.48 16.27 12.33
C GLN A 578 -27.27 14.77 12.57
N LEU A 579 -26.36 14.13 11.83
CA LEU A 579 -25.97 12.74 12.06
C LEU A 579 -25.40 12.55 13.47
N SER A 580 -24.53 13.46 13.91
CA SER A 580 -23.92 13.41 15.24
C SER A 580 -24.95 13.53 16.36
N ALA A 581 -25.96 14.38 16.19
CA ALA A 581 -27.07 14.49 17.13
C ALA A 581 -27.87 13.19 17.23
N ARG A 582 -28.16 12.55 16.09
CA ARG A 582 -28.87 11.26 16.02
C ARG A 582 -28.08 10.11 16.65
N PHE A 583 -26.76 10.14 16.58
CA PHE A 583 -25.85 9.15 17.18
C PHE A 583 -25.07 9.70 18.38
N SER A 584 -25.68 10.59 19.17
CA SER A 584 -25.00 11.24 20.30
C SER A 584 -24.56 10.28 21.41
N ASP A 585 -25.10 9.06 21.45
CA ASP A 585 -24.72 7.97 22.38
C ASP A 585 -23.71 6.98 21.79
N ASP A 586 -23.34 7.08 20.51
CA ASP A 586 -22.41 6.14 19.86
C ASP A 586 -21.05 6.78 19.57
N PRO A 587 -20.01 6.54 20.40
CA PRO A 587 -18.71 7.17 20.22
C PRO A 587 -18.01 6.77 18.91
N SER A 588 -18.36 5.62 18.32
CA SER A 588 -17.73 5.16 17.09
C SER A 588 -18.21 5.92 15.86
N VAL A 589 -19.48 6.36 15.84
CA VAL A 589 -20.00 7.24 14.78
C VAL A 589 -19.45 8.65 14.95
N LEU A 590 -19.47 9.19 16.18
CA LEU A 590 -18.94 10.53 16.46
C LEU A 590 -17.46 10.66 16.08
N GLN A 591 -16.66 9.62 16.33
CA GLN A 591 -15.26 9.56 15.91
C GLN A 591 -15.08 9.69 14.39
N GLU A 592 -15.91 9.02 13.58
CA GLU A 592 -15.85 9.14 12.12
C GLU A 592 -16.28 10.54 11.66
N VAL A 593 -17.30 11.14 12.30
CA VAL A 593 -17.69 12.52 12.00
C VAL A 593 -16.57 13.51 12.31
N MET A 594 -15.89 13.35 13.45
CA MET A 594 -14.72 14.16 13.80
C MET A 594 -13.58 14.01 12.79
N SER A 595 -13.36 12.81 12.25
CA SER A 595 -12.38 12.57 11.19
C SER A 595 -12.69 13.39 9.93
N ILE A 596 -13.97 13.45 9.54
CA ILE A 596 -14.39 14.26 8.38
C ILE A 596 -14.12 15.74 8.63
N PHE A 597 -14.55 16.28 9.78
CA PHE A 597 -14.28 17.69 10.13
C PHE A 597 -12.79 18.00 10.18
N THR A 598 -11.97 17.09 10.72
CA THR A 598 -10.51 17.21 10.73
C THR A 598 -9.98 17.40 9.31
N VAL A 599 -10.40 16.56 8.36
CA VAL A 599 -9.94 16.63 6.97
C VAL A 599 -10.49 17.86 6.24
N LEU A 600 -11.77 18.22 6.44
CA LEU A 600 -12.39 19.40 5.82
C LEU A 600 -11.70 20.70 6.26
N CYS A 601 -11.39 20.83 7.55
CA CYS A 601 -10.74 22.02 8.11
C CYS A 601 -9.24 22.10 7.81
N LEU A 602 -8.64 21.01 7.34
CA LEU A 602 -7.20 20.94 7.09
C LEU A 602 -6.79 21.94 6.00
N ARG A 603 -5.94 22.90 6.39
CA ARG A 603 -5.42 24.00 5.55
C ARG A 603 -6.52 24.91 4.95
N SER A 604 -7.71 24.95 5.55
CA SER A 604 -8.84 25.77 5.08
C SER A 604 -9.47 26.55 6.23
N PRO A 605 -8.99 27.77 6.53
CA PRO A 605 -9.52 28.57 7.64
C PRO A 605 -11.00 28.95 7.44
N ASP A 606 -11.42 29.25 6.20
CA ASP A 606 -12.81 29.56 5.87
C ASP A 606 -13.75 28.38 6.15
N THR A 607 -13.33 27.16 5.79
CA THR A 607 -14.10 25.94 6.09
C THR A 607 -14.18 25.69 7.59
N ALA A 608 -13.10 25.98 8.34
CA ALA A 608 -13.07 25.86 9.79
C ALA A 608 -13.99 26.89 10.48
N ALA A 609 -14.08 28.13 9.99
CA ALA A 609 -15.05 29.12 10.47
C ALA A 609 -16.49 28.63 10.26
N ARG A 610 -16.81 28.14 9.06
CA ARG A 610 -18.13 27.56 8.75
C ARG A 610 -18.46 26.31 9.58
N ALA A 611 -17.47 25.48 9.86
CA ALA A 611 -17.64 24.32 10.74
C ALA A 611 -17.95 24.75 12.19
N MET A 612 -17.30 25.81 12.68
CA MET A 612 -17.62 26.39 13.99
C MET A 612 -19.05 26.94 14.03
N GLU A 613 -19.47 27.68 13.01
CA GLU A 613 -20.85 28.19 12.89
C GLU A 613 -21.89 27.07 12.85
N ALA A 614 -21.56 25.93 12.24
CA ALA A 614 -22.43 24.75 12.21
C ALA A 614 -22.53 24.01 13.56
N GLY A 615 -21.70 24.35 14.56
CA GLY A 615 -21.70 23.70 15.88
C GLY A 615 -20.66 22.59 16.05
N ALA A 616 -19.66 22.51 15.18
CA ALA A 616 -18.63 21.47 15.26
C ALA A 616 -17.76 21.58 16.53
N GLY A 617 -17.54 22.81 17.03
CA GLY A 617 -16.87 23.06 18.31
C GLY A 617 -17.63 22.50 19.50
N ASP A 618 -18.94 22.76 19.57
CA ASP A 618 -19.81 22.25 20.63
C ASP A 618 -19.89 20.73 20.62
N LEU A 619 -19.97 20.13 19.42
CA LEU A 619 -19.90 18.68 19.25
C LEU A 619 -18.63 18.10 19.86
N ALA A 620 -17.46 18.70 19.59
CA ALA A 620 -16.19 18.24 20.13
C ALA A 620 -16.17 18.31 21.66
N ILE A 621 -16.61 19.41 22.25
CA ILE A 621 -16.69 19.60 23.71
C ILE A 621 -17.59 18.54 24.33
N GLN A 622 -18.85 18.45 23.87
CA GLN A 622 -19.85 17.53 24.43
C GLN A 622 -19.41 16.07 24.31
N ALA A 623 -18.86 15.66 23.16
CA ALA A 623 -18.39 14.31 22.95
C ALA A 623 -17.16 13.98 23.83
N MET A 624 -16.22 14.91 23.96
CA MET A 624 -15.04 14.69 24.81
C MET A 624 -15.40 14.58 26.29
N GLU A 625 -16.38 15.34 26.77
CA GLU A 625 -16.87 15.25 28.14
C GLU A 625 -17.62 13.95 28.40
N LYS A 626 -18.56 13.60 27.50
CA LYS A 626 -19.40 12.40 27.63
C LYS A 626 -18.59 11.11 27.52
N PHE A 627 -17.60 11.08 26.63
CA PHE A 627 -16.80 9.89 26.34
C PHE A 627 -15.34 10.05 26.78
N SER A 628 -15.12 10.53 28.00
CA SER A 628 -13.78 10.81 28.55
C SER A 628 -12.84 9.60 28.58
N ASN A 629 -13.39 8.38 28.59
CA ASN A 629 -12.63 7.14 28.66
C ASN A 629 -12.38 6.51 27.27
N VAL A 630 -12.97 7.05 26.21
CA VAL A 630 -12.82 6.52 24.84
C VAL A 630 -11.63 7.17 24.16
N GLN A 631 -10.46 6.56 24.31
CA GLN A 631 -9.18 7.08 23.85
C GLN A 631 -9.18 7.57 22.39
N GLN A 632 -9.74 6.78 21.47
CA GLN A 632 -9.71 7.12 20.04
C GLN A 632 -10.58 8.36 19.72
N LEU A 633 -11.73 8.51 20.39
CA LEU A 633 -12.58 9.69 20.25
C LEU A 633 -11.88 10.95 20.78
N GLN A 634 -11.20 10.85 21.92
CA GLN A 634 -10.40 11.95 22.47
C GLN A 634 -9.31 12.40 21.50
N ARG A 635 -8.58 11.44 20.90
CA ARG A 635 -7.55 11.72 19.89
C ARG A 635 -8.14 12.42 18.66
N SER A 636 -9.23 11.89 18.10
CA SER A 636 -9.90 12.50 16.93
C SER A 636 -10.43 13.90 17.23
N SER A 637 -10.96 14.13 18.43
CA SER A 637 -11.44 15.44 18.87
C SER A 637 -10.29 16.45 18.93
N CYS A 638 -9.13 16.06 19.48
CA CYS A 638 -7.96 16.94 19.54
C CYS A 638 -7.47 17.33 18.15
N LEU A 639 -7.40 16.38 17.20
CA LEU A 639 -7.02 16.65 15.80
C LEU A 639 -8.00 17.60 15.10
N MET A 640 -9.30 17.40 15.34
CA MET A 640 -10.35 18.27 14.82
C MET A 640 -10.21 19.69 15.38
N ILE A 641 -10.07 19.84 16.70
CA ILE A 641 -9.91 21.14 17.37
C ILE A 641 -8.67 21.87 16.86
N ARG A 642 -7.52 21.17 16.76
CA ARG A 642 -6.28 21.71 16.20
C ARG A 642 -6.52 22.36 14.84
N ASN A 643 -7.25 21.68 13.95
CA ASN A 643 -7.52 22.18 12.61
C ASN A 643 -8.60 23.29 12.61
N LEU A 644 -9.57 23.26 13.51
CA LEU A 644 -10.58 24.32 13.65
C LEU A 644 -9.96 25.67 14.05
N VAL A 645 -8.95 25.64 14.92
CA VAL A 645 -8.32 26.85 15.48
C VAL A 645 -7.07 27.29 14.72
N ALA A 646 -6.56 26.46 13.83
CA ALA A 646 -5.40 26.77 13.00
C ALA A 646 -5.72 27.98 12.12
N ARG A 647 -4.95 29.07 12.30
CA ARG A 647 -5.12 30.34 11.58
C ARG A 647 -6.51 30.98 11.72
N ASN A 648 -7.24 30.66 12.79
CA ASN A 648 -8.55 31.24 13.11
C ASN A 648 -8.57 31.79 14.56
N PRO A 649 -8.21 33.07 14.77
CA PRO A 649 -8.21 33.69 16.10
C PRO A 649 -9.57 33.68 16.78
N GLU A 650 -10.65 33.90 16.03
CA GLU A 650 -12.01 33.91 16.55
C GLU A 650 -12.40 32.55 17.13
N ASN A 651 -12.15 31.47 16.38
CA ASN A 651 -12.39 30.10 16.83
C ASN A 651 -11.61 29.76 18.11
N ARG A 652 -10.38 30.26 18.26
CA ARG A 652 -9.59 30.08 19.49
C ARG A 652 -10.29 30.71 20.67
N THR A 653 -10.66 31.98 20.55
CA THR A 653 -11.34 32.72 21.62
C THR A 653 -12.64 32.03 22.03
N LEU A 654 -13.40 31.56 21.04
CA LEU A 654 -14.67 30.89 21.25
C LEU A 654 -14.48 29.54 21.97
N LEU A 655 -13.59 28.66 21.51
CA LEU A 655 -13.40 27.37 22.18
C LEU A 655 -12.77 27.51 23.57
N LEU A 656 -11.86 28.49 23.77
CA LEU A 656 -11.28 28.78 25.08
C LEU A 656 -12.33 29.29 26.07
N SER A 657 -13.26 30.15 25.63
CA SER A 657 -14.33 30.64 26.51
C SER A 657 -15.30 29.53 26.94
N HIS A 658 -15.41 28.46 26.15
CA HIS A 658 -16.17 27.25 26.49
C HIS A 658 -15.37 26.18 27.26
N GLY A 659 -14.15 26.52 27.73
CA GLY A 659 -13.40 25.67 28.65
C GLY A 659 -12.68 24.48 28.02
N ILE A 660 -12.46 24.49 26.69
CA ILE A 660 -11.84 23.35 25.97
C ILE A 660 -10.46 22.96 26.52
N GLU A 661 -9.69 23.92 27.04
CA GLU A 661 -8.34 23.69 27.57
C GLU A 661 -8.34 22.59 28.64
N LYS A 662 -9.24 22.68 29.62
CA LYS A 662 -9.30 21.72 30.74
C LYS A 662 -9.65 20.32 30.24
N ILE A 663 -10.46 20.23 29.19
CA ILE A 663 -10.88 18.96 28.58
C ILE A 663 -9.70 18.32 27.84
N ILE A 664 -8.99 19.07 27.00
CA ILE A 664 -7.81 18.58 26.27
C ILE A 664 -6.69 18.16 27.24
N ARG A 665 -6.42 18.94 28.30
CA ARG A 665 -5.42 18.57 29.31
C ARG A 665 -5.77 17.28 30.04
N ARG A 666 -7.06 17.06 30.34
CA ARG A 666 -7.54 15.79 30.91
C ARG A 666 -7.33 14.63 29.95
N ALA A 667 -7.66 14.81 28.68
CA ALA A 667 -7.42 13.81 27.64
C ALA A 667 -5.93 13.46 27.51
N LYS A 668 -5.05 14.48 27.49
CA LYS A 668 -3.59 14.33 27.45
C LYS A 668 -3.05 13.53 28.64
N ALA A 669 -3.57 13.78 29.85
CA ALA A 669 -3.12 13.12 31.08
C ALA A 669 -3.60 11.65 31.17
N ASN A 670 -4.83 11.37 30.71
CA ASN A 670 -5.46 10.07 30.88
C ASN A 670 -5.14 9.08 29.76
N HIS A 671 -4.71 9.56 28.58
CA HIS A 671 -4.58 8.72 27.38
C HIS A 671 -3.23 8.92 26.68
N GLU A 672 -2.38 7.89 26.71
CA GLU A 672 -1.05 7.93 26.09
C GLU A 672 -1.09 8.28 24.60
N THR A 673 -1.98 7.63 23.83
CA THR A 673 -2.07 7.86 22.38
C THR A 673 -2.64 9.23 22.01
N CYS A 674 -3.17 9.99 22.97
CA CYS A 674 -3.68 11.34 22.75
C CYS A 674 -2.63 12.42 22.98
N LYS A 675 -1.47 12.11 23.58
CA LYS A 675 -0.51 13.12 24.03
C LYS A 675 -0.07 14.07 22.92
N ASP A 676 0.33 13.54 21.77
CA ASP A 676 0.82 14.36 20.66
C ASP A 676 -0.30 15.25 20.09
N ALA A 677 -1.45 14.64 19.78
CA ALA A 677 -2.60 15.35 19.23
C ALA A 677 -3.13 16.44 20.18
N ALA A 678 -3.18 16.15 21.49
CA ALA A 678 -3.58 17.11 22.51
C ALA A 678 -2.56 18.23 22.68
N THR A 679 -1.26 17.93 22.64
CA THR A 679 -0.18 18.92 22.72
C THR A 679 -0.23 19.87 21.53
N ASP A 680 -0.42 19.34 20.32
CA ASP A 680 -0.59 20.15 19.11
C ASP A 680 -1.85 21.04 19.18
N ALA A 681 -2.97 20.51 19.67
CA ALA A 681 -4.20 21.27 19.83
C ALA A 681 -4.02 22.44 20.83
N LEU A 682 -3.38 22.19 21.99
CA LEU A 682 -3.08 23.23 22.98
C LEU A 682 -2.14 24.29 22.43
N ARG A 683 -1.13 23.89 21.64
CA ARG A 683 -0.23 24.82 20.95
C ARG A 683 -1.00 25.73 19.99
N ASP A 684 -1.86 25.15 19.16
CA ASP A 684 -2.55 25.91 18.10
C ASP A 684 -3.72 26.75 18.67
N LEU A 685 -4.20 26.43 19.88
CA LEU A 685 -5.05 27.29 20.71
C LEU A 685 -4.31 28.53 21.25
N GLY A 686 -2.97 28.54 21.23
CA GLY A 686 -2.15 29.68 21.68
C GLY A 686 -1.81 29.66 23.18
N LEU A 687 -1.77 28.48 23.81
CA LEU A 687 -1.41 28.34 25.23
C LEU A 687 0.10 28.13 25.38
N ASP A 688 0.79 28.97 26.14
CA ASP A 688 2.26 28.91 26.28
C ASP A 688 2.77 27.66 27.01
N ASN A 689 1.99 27.12 27.94
CA ASN A 689 2.27 25.89 28.70
C ASN A 689 1.62 24.65 28.06
N TYR A 690 1.59 24.57 26.73
CA TYR A 690 0.98 23.44 26.02
C TYR A 690 1.68 22.09 26.29
N ASN A 691 2.98 22.11 26.62
CA ASN A 691 3.76 20.92 26.94
C ASN A 691 3.54 20.37 28.36
N SER A 692 2.97 21.17 29.28
CA SER A 692 2.76 20.75 30.68
C SER A 692 1.72 19.65 30.85
#